data_AF-A0A3B9KMK9-F1
#
_entry.id   AF-A0A3B9KMK9-F1
#
_cell.length_a   1.000
_cell.length_b   1.000
_cell.length_c   1.000
_cell.angle_alpha   90.00
_cell.angle_beta   90.00
_cell.angle_gamma   90.00
#
_symmetry.space_group_name_H-M   'P 1'
#
loop_
_entity.id
_entity.type
_entity.pdbx_description
1 polymer ?
#
loop_
_entity_poly.entity_id
_entity_poly.type
_entity_poly.pdbx_seq_one_letter_code
_entity_poly.pdbx_strand_id
1 'polypeptide(L)'
;MKKNILLCLCIAMMVSACSSVAVPTSTATPTSGLPTPMIDVAPAPDVEEAAQAYLEAWKADDYEAMYALLSRLSRDAMTLEEFQQEHKNAAIALTLQSMDYAILSNMIKPSSAQVNYEISYTTTLLGTISRSTIMNLTLEENIWHVQWDASMILPELAGGNRLELTYEIPARGNIYDEFGYPLVAQDDAVAIGIVPGRIDPENEDGMVSFLASLLGVSEDSIREKYAYAQADWYVAIGDVSAAVAQQYSDRFERYPGIVLSPFRSRYYYDGGIAPHVTGYVLSISPEELEAYQRQGYRGDEKVGAAGLEAWGESYLAGKHGASLYIKDPQGQVVTKLASAPAEPANSIYTTIDSTLQYNLQRSMDDYLGAIVVMERDTGRVLAMVSNPGYNPNLFEPVNYNSIMLESVLNDPKLPLYNRATQGVYPLGSVFKIITMATALETGVFTPDYPYYCASTWTELQGVTLYDWTYERDLPASGELTLQEGLMRSCNPWFWHIGYTLWNEGYTTAIADVASGFGLGKKTGIEIQEFEGRLEQPTSVSENVQLAIGQGTLQVSPLQVASFVAAVGNGGTLYRPSVVDKIVPVSGGDPVYQFEPDEISKLPVTEENLAAIQEAMVMVVRNPRGTATNQLSSVSVRIAGKTGTAENPIGNSHAWFAGYTFNNDPNKPDIAVAIILENAGEGSEMAAPLFRRVVQLYFSNNENPGGTMPWEESPYVTATETPEPTPE
;
A
#
# COMPACT_ATOMS: atom_id res chain seq x y z
N MET A 1 47.47 6.23 -34.47
CA MET A 1 48.95 6.35 -34.37
C MET A 1 49.42 5.39 -33.26
N LYS A 2 50.38 4.46 -33.42
CA LYS A 2 51.84 4.52 -33.74
C LYS A 2 52.77 4.96 -32.58
N LYS A 3 53.29 3.96 -31.83
CA LYS A 3 54.61 3.81 -31.11
C LYS A 3 54.40 2.81 -29.93
N ASN A 4 54.79 1.53 -29.93
CA ASN A 4 55.68 0.67 -30.75
C ASN A 4 57.19 0.71 -30.39
N ILE A 5 57.86 -0.48 -30.44
CA ILE A 5 59.32 -0.77 -30.29
C ILE A 5 59.79 -0.84 -28.81
N LEU A 6 60.47 -1.89 -28.27
CA LEU A 6 60.98 -3.23 -28.71
C LEU A 6 61.17 -4.13 -27.42
N LEU A 7 61.78 -5.33 -27.29
CA LEU A 7 62.62 -6.23 -28.12
C LEU A 7 62.52 -7.72 -27.66
N CYS A 8 62.98 -8.63 -28.53
CA CYS A 8 63.16 -10.09 -28.44
C CYS A 8 64.48 -10.53 -27.70
N LEU A 9 64.97 -11.78 -27.57
CA LEU A 9 64.48 -13.18 -27.69
C LEU A 9 65.48 -14.16 -26.97
N CYS A 10 65.00 -15.34 -26.54
CA CYS A 10 65.61 -16.69 -26.62
C CYS A 10 67.12 -17.05 -26.37
N ILE A 11 67.29 -18.09 -25.51
CA ILE A 11 68.01 -19.39 -25.75
C ILE A 11 69.54 -19.57 -25.47
N ALA A 12 69.85 -20.74 -24.84
CA ALA A 12 71.12 -21.53 -24.85
C ALA A 12 72.38 -21.01 -24.10
N MET A 13 73.38 -21.83 -23.72
CA MET A 13 73.54 -23.29 -23.40
C MET A 13 74.97 -23.53 -22.84
N MET A 14 75.22 -24.71 -22.22
CA MET A 14 76.54 -25.43 -22.22
C MET A 14 77.74 -24.77 -21.48
N VAL A 15 78.87 -25.43 -21.16
CA VAL A 15 79.23 -26.80 -20.67
C VAL A 15 80.76 -26.78 -20.35
N SER A 16 81.34 -27.87 -19.81
CA SER A 16 82.79 -28.18 -19.69
C SER A 16 83.53 -27.64 -18.45
N ALA A 17 84.56 -28.31 -17.89
CA ALA A 17 84.96 -29.74 -17.96
C ALA A 17 86.03 -30.08 -16.87
N CYS A 18 86.24 -31.38 -16.59
CA CYS A 18 87.40 -32.02 -15.92
C CYS A 18 87.71 -31.58 -14.45
N SER A 19 87.81 -32.47 -13.45
CA SER A 19 88.74 -33.61 -13.24
C SER A 19 90.22 -33.16 -13.10
N SER A 20 91.04 -33.66 -12.16
CA SER A 20 90.96 -34.84 -11.26
C SER A 20 91.87 -34.69 -10.02
N VAL A 21 91.91 -35.69 -9.12
CA VAL A 21 93.11 -36.42 -8.58
C VAL A 21 92.65 -37.34 -7.40
N ALA A 22 93.46 -38.31 -6.94
CA ALA A 22 92.97 -39.60 -6.41
C ALA A 22 93.49 -40.04 -5.00
N VAL A 23 92.61 -40.70 -4.21
CA VAL A 23 92.71 -42.09 -3.66
C VAL A 23 93.96 -42.51 -2.81
N PRO A 24 93.86 -43.28 -1.67
CA PRO A 24 92.76 -43.49 -0.68
C PRO A 24 93.23 -43.71 0.82
N THR A 25 92.36 -44.30 1.67
CA THR A 25 92.60 -44.92 3.03
C THR A 25 92.84 -43.95 4.22
N SER A 26 92.34 -44.15 5.46
CA SER A 26 91.93 -45.39 6.18
C SER A 26 90.76 -45.20 7.20
N THR A 27 90.53 -46.19 8.09
CA THR A 27 89.32 -46.41 8.93
C THR A 27 89.32 -45.80 10.35
N ALA A 28 88.13 -45.50 10.89
CA ALA A 28 87.85 -45.38 12.33
C ALA A 28 86.40 -45.83 12.69
N THR A 29 86.12 -46.05 13.99
CA THR A 29 84.97 -46.80 14.57
C THR A 29 83.89 -45.92 15.27
N PRO A 30 82.75 -46.47 15.78
CA PRO A 30 81.47 -45.73 15.84
C PRO A 30 80.89 -45.37 17.23
N THR A 31 79.91 -44.45 17.22
CA THR A 31 78.74 -44.27 18.13
C THR A 31 77.74 -43.34 17.42
N SER A 32 76.45 -43.19 17.77
CA SER A 32 75.64 -43.63 18.92
C SER A 32 74.25 -44.14 18.45
N GLY A 33 73.43 -44.69 19.36
CA GLY A 33 72.08 -45.21 19.06
C GLY A 33 71.03 -44.12 18.80
N LEU A 34 69.97 -44.49 18.08
CA LEU A 34 68.81 -43.63 17.79
C LEU A 34 67.92 -43.42 19.04
N PRO A 35 67.28 -42.25 19.19
CA PRO A 35 66.29 -42.01 20.24
C PRO A 35 64.98 -42.77 19.98
N THR A 36 64.23 -43.02 21.05
CA THR A 36 62.87 -43.59 20.99
C THR A 36 61.94 -42.70 20.15
N PRO A 37 61.10 -43.25 19.26
CA PRO A 37 60.16 -42.43 18.49
C PRO A 37 59.15 -41.73 19.42
N MET A 38 59.06 -40.40 19.29
CA MET A 38 57.91 -39.65 19.78
C MET A 38 56.73 -39.92 18.85
N ILE A 39 55.58 -40.30 19.42
CA ILE A 39 54.32 -40.39 18.70
C ILE A 39 53.56 -39.10 18.99
N ASP A 40 53.64 -38.14 18.07
CA ASP A 40 52.71 -37.00 18.08
C ASP A 40 51.32 -37.50 17.69
N VAL A 41 50.48 -37.71 18.71
CA VAL A 41 49.06 -37.95 18.51
C VAL A 41 48.40 -36.59 18.33
N ALA A 42 48.29 -36.14 17.09
CA ALA A 42 47.38 -35.05 16.76
C ALA A 42 45.95 -35.45 17.20
N PRO A 43 45.22 -34.60 17.93
CA PRO A 43 43.82 -34.88 18.23
C PRO A 43 43.04 -34.97 16.92
N ALA A 44 42.11 -35.92 16.82
CA ALA A 44 41.19 -35.97 15.71
C ALA A 44 40.33 -34.68 15.69
N PRO A 45 39.97 -34.15 14.51
CA PRO A 45 39.03 -33.04 14.43
C PRO A 45 37.70 -33.42 15.07
N ASP A 46 37.00 -32.45 15.65
CA ASP A 46 35.73 -32.73 16.32
C ASP A 46 34.63 -33.03 15.31
N VAL A 47 33.92 -34.14 15.52
CA VAL A 47 32.80 -34.57 14.67
C VAL A 47 31.53 -33.80 15.02
N GLU A 48 31.39 -33.37 16.27
CA GLU A 48 30.21 -32.67 16.75
C GLU A 48 30.21 -31.25 16.20
N GLU A 49 31.35 -30.55 16.24
CA GLU A 49 31.57 -29.24 15.59
C GLU A 49 31.25 -29.29 14.08
N ALA A 50 31.71 -30.33 13.37
CA ALA A 50 31.47 -30.48 11.93
C ALA A 50 29.99 -30.76 11.59
N ALA A 51 29.31 -31.59 12.38
CA ALA A 51 27.88 -31.84 12.22
C ALA A 51 27.04 -30.60 12.59
N GLN A 52 27.47 -29.86 13.63
CA GLN A 52 26.81 -28.65 14.08
C GLN A 52 26.93 -27.53 13.04
N ALA A 53 28.09 -27.37 12.40
CA ALA A 53 28.28 -26.43 11.30
C ALA A 53 27.33 -26.69 10.12
N TYR A 54 27.09 -27.96 9.78
CA TYR A 54 26.12 -28.33 8.72
C TYR A 54 24.67 -28.03 9.14
N LEU A 55 24.30 -28.32 10.39
CA LEU A 55 22.94 -28.14 10.90
C LEU A 55 22.59 -26.66 11.13
N GLU A 56 23.55 -25.82 11.55
CA GLU A 56 23.37 -24.36 11.61
C GLU A 56 23.28 -23.72 10.21
N ALA A 57 24.11 -24.15 9.25
CA ALA A 57 24.00 -23.69 7.86
C ALA A 57 22.62 -24.02 7.28
N TRP A 58 22.10 -25.22 7.53
CA TRP A 58 20.75 -25.61 7.11
C TRP A 58 19.64 -24.83 7.82
N LYS A 59 19.79 -24.57 9.13
CA LYS A 59 18.87 -23.72 9.89
C LYS A 59 18.82 -22.28 9.39
N ALA A 60 19.86 -21.82 8.69
CA ALA A 60 19.93 -20.53 8.02
C ALA A 60 19.54 -20.56 6.52
N ASP A 61 19.10 -21.71 5.98
CA ASP A 61 18.91 -21.98 4.55
C ASP A 61 20.16 -21.71 3.68
N ASP A 62 21.37 -21.72 4.26
CA ASP A 62 22.66 -21.58 3.56
C ASP A 62 23.08 -22.92 2.94
N TYR A 63 22.38 -23.28 1.86
CA TYR A 63 22.65 -24.49 1.10
C TYR A 63 24.04 -24.50 0.44
N GLU A 64 24.68 -23.35 0.22
CA GLU A 64 26.04 -23.30 -0.34
C GLU A 64 27.08 -23.72 0.70
N ALA A 65 26.97 -23.21 1.94
CA ALA A 65 27.80 -23.66 3.05
C ALA A 65 27.56 -25.13 3.39
N MET A 66 26.31 -25.59 3.41
CA MET A 66 25.98 -27.02 3.57
C MET A 66 26.64 -27.88 2.49
N TYR A 67 26.61 -27.46 1.22
CA TYR A 67 27.19 -28.20 0.10
C TYR A 67 28.75 -28.23 0.15
N ALA A 68 29.37 -27.16 0.64
CA ALA A 68 30.81 -27.11 0.89
C ALA A 68 31.27 -28.12 1.96
N LEU A 69 30.42 -28.40 2.96
CA LEU A 69 30.68 -29.37 4.04
C LEU A 69 30.49 -30.84 3.61
N LEU A 70 29.92 -31.12 2.42
CA LEU A 70 29.72 -32.49 1.93
C LEU A 70 31.04 -33.22 1.62
N SER A 71 30.96 -34.55 1.52
CA SER A 71 32.04 -35.43 1.05
C SER A 71 32.27 -35.30 -0.46
N ARG A 72 33.44 -35.73 -0.95
CA ARG A 72 33.67 -35.85 -2.41
C ARG A 72 32.65 -36.79 -3.05
N LEU A 73 32.37 -37.93 -2.41
CA LEU A 73 31.38 -38.90 -2.88
C LEU A 73 29.98 -38.30 -3.08
N SER A 74 29.51 -37.44 -2.16
CA SER A 74 28.20 -36.78 -2.29
C SER A 74 28.18 -35.74 -3.43
N ARG A 75 29.24 -34.94 -3.58
CA ARG A 75 29.36 -33.93 -4.66
C ARG A 75 29.64 -34.51 -6.04
N ASP A 76 30.23 -35.70 -6.10
CA ASP A 76 30.40 -36.46 -7.34
C ASP A 76 29.08 -37.13 -7.78
N ALA A 77 28.10 -37.26 -6.88
CA ALA A 77 26.83 -37.95 -7.11
C ALA A 77 25.62 -37.02 -7.36
N MET A 78 25.71 -35.75 -6.97
CA MET A 78 24.62 -34.76 -7.07
C MET A 78 25.20 -33.33 -7.09
N THR A 79 24.62 -32.43 -7.89
CA THR A 79 25.07 -31.04 -7.99
C THR A 79 24.59 -30.16 -6.83
N LEU A 80 25.15 -28.94 -6.72
CA LEU A 80 24.65 -27.90 -5.81
C LEU A 80 23.18 -27.54 -6.10
N GLU A 81 22.82 -27.47 -7.38
CA GLU A 81 21.47 -27.08 -7.85
C GLU A 81 20.44 -28.17 -7.48
N GLU A 82 20.80 -29.45 -7.66
CA GLU A 82 19.98 -30.59 -7.26
C GLU A 82 19.84 -30.69 -5.73
N PHE A 83 20.93 -30.47 -4.99
CA PHE A 83 20.96 -30.41 -3.52
C PHE A 83 20.06 -29.29 -2.97
N GLN A 84 20.19 -28.08 -3.51
CA GLN A 84 19.34 -26.93 -3.18
C GLN A 84 17.87 -27.24 -3.47
N GLN A 85 17.57 -27.81 -4.63
CA GLN A 85 16.19 -28.08 -5.03
C GLN A 85 15.54 -29.16 -4.17
N GLU A 86 16.23 -30.24 -3.78
CA GLU A 86 15.64 -31.28 -2.92
C GLU A 86 15.37 -30.75 -1.49
N HIS A 87 16.25 -29.90 -0.93
CA HIS A 87 15.99 -29.22 0.33
C HIS A 87 14.83 -28.22 0.25
N LYS A 88 14.75 -27.41 -0.81
CA LYS A 88 13.62 -26.48 -1.06
C LYS A 88 12.29 -27.24 -1.26
N ASN A 89 12.30 -28.32 -2.03
CA ASN A 89 11.14 -29.21 -2.20
C ASN A 89 10.65 -29.74 -0.85
N ALA A 90 11.57 -30.11 0.04
CA ALA A 90 11.23 -30.57 1.38
C ALA A 90 10.67 -29.44 2.27
N ALA A 91 11.28 -28.26 2.25
CA ALA A 91 10.80 -27.08 2.98
C ALA A 91 9.38 -26.67 2.54
N ILE A 92 9.12 -26.67 1.22
CA ILE A 92 7.79 -26.43 0.63
C ILE A 92 6.80 -27.52 1.07
N ALA A 93 7.11 -28.80 0.89
CA ALA A 93 6.20 -29.89 1.23
C ALA A 93 5.95 -30.04 2.75
N LEU A 94 6.85 -29.52 3.59
CA LEU A 94 6.64 -29.39 5.03
C LEU A 94 5.85 -28.13 5.41
N THR A 95 5.71 -27.11 4.54
CA THR A 95 5.28 -25.75 4.90
C THR A 95 6.19 -25.13 5.99
N LEU A 96 7.50 -25.26 5.81
CA LEU A 96 8.52 -25.00 6.82
C LEU A 96 8.64 -23.50 7.18
N GLN A 97 8.43 -23.18 8.46
CA GLN A 97 8.70 -21.86 9.03
C GLN A 97 10.09 -21.77 9.67
N SER A 98 10.44 -22.78 10.46
CA SER A 98 11.76 -22.87 11.12
C SER A 98 12.10 -24.32 11.46
N MET A 99 13.39 -24.58 11.65
CA MET A 99 13.89 -25.87 12.10
C MET A 99 14.86 -25.72 13.28
N ASP A 100 14.74 -26.63 14.23
CA ASP A 100 15.64 -26.79 15.36
C ASP A 100 16.17 -28.22 15.40
N TYR A 101 17.31 -28.43 16.04
CA TYR A 101 17.93 -29.75 16.17
C TYR A 101 18.55 -29.94 17.55
N ALA A 102 18.76 -31.20 17.93
CA ALA A 102 19.50 -31.60 19.12
C ALA A 102 20.41 -32.79 18.77
N ILE A 103 21.72 -32.63 18.94
CA ILE A 103 22.66 -33.76 18.81
C ILE A 103 22.48 -34.69 20.02
N LEU A 104 22.22 -35.96 19.75
CA LEU A 104 21.88 -36.97 20.77
C LEU A 104 23.09 -37.81 21.18
N SER A 105 23.94 -38.15 20.21
CA SER A 105 25.18 -38.92 20.41
C SER A 105 26.03 -38.96 19.14
N ASN A 106 27.33 -39.17 19.29
CA ASN A 106 28.25 -39.43 18.18
C ASN A 106 28.99 -40.78 18.34
N MET A 107 29.47 -41.35 17.24
CA MET A 107 30.31 -42.55 17.19
C MET A 107 31.43 -42.35 16.17
N ILE A 108 32.69 -42.35 16.64
CA ILE A 108 33.87 -42.08 15.80
C ILE A 108 34.65 -43.38 15.52
N LYS A 109 35.10 -43.54 14.27
CA LYS A 109 36.04 -44.56 13.78
C LYS A 109 37.19 -43.85 13.04
N PRO A 110 38.35 -44.49 12.76
CA PRO A 110 39.55 -43.80 12.27
C PRO A 110 39.44 -43.02 10.94
N SER A 111 38.38 -43.24 10.14
CA SER A 111 38.14 -42.55 8.87
C SER A 111 36.65 -42.27 8.59
N SER A 112 35.77 -42.57 9.55
CA SER A 112 34.32 -42.42 9.40
C SER A 112 33.67 -42.19 10.76
N ALA A 113 32.58 -41.44 10.81
CA ALA A 113 31.82 -41.21 12.02
C ALA A 113 30.32 -41.17 11.73
N GLN A 114 29.51 -41.28 12.78
CA GLN A 114 28.06 -41.17 12.71
C GLN A 114 27.59 -40.27 13.86
N VAL A 115 26.75 -39.28 13.55
CA VAL A 115 26.13 -38.38 14.54
C VAL A 115 24.62 -38.61 14.49
N ASN A 116 24.06 -39.08 15.60
CA ASN A 116 22.62 -39.22 15.77
C ASN A 116 22.08 -37.89 16.28
N TYR A 117 21.09 -37.33 15.59
CA TYR A 117 20.45 -36.07 15.99
C TYR A 117 18.92 -36.19 15.89
N GLU A 118 18.23 -35.43 16.71
CA GLU A 118 16.82 -35.12 16.50
C GLU A 118 16.71 -33.81 15.73
N ILE A 119 15.85 -33.77 14.72
CA ILE A 119 15.41 -32.56 14.02
C ILE A 119 13.93 -32.33 14.33
N SER A 120 13.55 -31.06 14.51
CA SER A 120 12.19 -30.62 14.79
C SER A 120 11.82 -29.47 13.86
N TYR A 121 10.88 -29.74 12.95
CA TYR A 121 10.35 -28.76 12.02
C TYR A 121 9.12 -28.08 12.61
N THR A 122 9.12 -26.75 12.67
CA THR A 122 7.91 -25.94 12.91
C THR A 122 7.32 -25.57 11.57
N THR A 123 6.05 -25.92 11.35
CA THR A 123 5.38 -25.80 10.06
C THR A 123 4.13 -24.93 10.14
N THR A 124 3.76 -24.29 9.03
CA THR A 124 2.59 -23.42 8.97
C THR A 124 1.28 -24.20 9.08
N LEU A 125 1.19 -25.36 8.41
CA LEU A 125 -0.06 -26.14 8.35
C LEU A 125 -0.07 -27.39 9.22
N LEU A 126 1.07 -28.05 9.46
CA LEU A 126 1.13 -29.43 9.96
C LEU A 126 1.55 -29.54 11.44
N GLY A 127 1.75 -28.40 12.13
CA GLY A 127 2.25 -28.34 13.50
C GLY A 127 3.75 -28.59 13.59
N THR A 128 4.20 -29.24 14.68
CA THR A 128 5.61 -29.62 14.86
C THR A 128 5.85 -31.05 14.42
N ILE A 129 6.81 -31.27 13.52
CA ILE A 129 7.21 -32.59 13.03
C ILE A 129 8.64 -32.88 13.49
N SER A 130 8.81 -33.76 14.48
CA SER A 130 10.12 -34.19 14.99
C SER A 130 10.51 -35.59 14.51
N ARG A 131 11.79 -35.81 14.25
CA ARG A 131 12.39 -37.10 13.88
C ARG A 131 13.82 -37.22 14.39
N SER A 132 14.20 -38.41 14.87
CA SER A 132 15.61 -38.78 15.04
C SER A 132 16.16 -39.35 13.73
N THR A 133 17.32 -38.89 13.27
CA THR A 133 18.03 -39.41 12.09
C THR A 133 19.55 -39.44 12.31
N ILE A 134 20.32 -39.87 11.30
CA ILE A 134 21.76 -40.13 11.40
C ILE A 134 22.51 -39.39 10.30
N MET A 135 23.42 -38.50 10.67
CA MET A 135 24.41 -37.94 9.77
C MET A 135 25.60 -38.89 9.69
N ASN A 136 25.95 -39.36 8.49
CA ASN A 136 27.17 -40.10 8.24
C ASN A 136 28.29 -39.11 7.85
N LEU A 137 29.49 -39.26 8.40
CA LEU A 137 30.65 -38.42 8.06
C LEU A 137 31.86 -39.28 7.67
N THR A 138 32.68 -38.76 6.77
CA THR A 138 33.96 -39.35 6.34
C THR A 138 35.10 -38.36 6.59
N LEU A 139 36.29 -38.86 6.91
CA LEU A 139 37.47 -38.03 7.14
C LEU A 139 38.24 -37.87 5.82
N GLU A 140 38.18 -36.70 5.19
CA GLU A 140 38.94 -36.35 3.99
C GLU A 140 39.93 -35.24 4.35
N GLU A 141 41.22 -35.40 4.02
CA GLU A 141 42.26 -34.37 4.22
C GLU A 141 42.34 -33.76 5.65
N ASN A 142 41.98 -34.57 6.66
CA ASN A 142 41.86 -34.22 8.09
C ASN A 142 40.73 -33.22 8.41
N ILE A 143 39.66 -33.25 7.62
CA ILE A 143 38.39 -32.54 7.85
C ILE A 143 37.26 -33.58 7.81
N TRP A 144 36.26 -33.45 8.69
CA TRP A 144 35.05 -34.25 8.64
C TRP A 144 34.10 -33.70 7.58
N HIS A 145 33.69 -34.55 6.65
CA HIS A 145 32.79 -34.20 5.56
C HIS A 145 31.54 -35.08 5.56
N VAL A 146 30.38 -34.46 5.29
CA VAL A 146 29.06 -35.11 5.37
C VAL A 146 28.82 -36.03 4.16
N GLN A 147 28.53 -37.30 4.44
CA GLN A 147 27.99 -38.23 3.45
C GLN A 147 26.47 -38.09 3.44
N TRP A 148 25.98 -37.18 2.59
CA TRP A 148 24.55 -36.85 2.50
C TRP A 148 23.75 -37.88 1.71
N ASP A 149 22.57 -38.17 2.21
CA ASP A 149 21.44 -38.76 1.49
C ASP A 149 20.12 -38.18 2.04
N ALA A 150 19.02 -38.32 1.30
CA ALA A 150 17.74 -37.70 1.66
C ALA A 150 17.15 -38.12 3.02
N SER A 151 17.61 -39.23 3.63
CA SER A 151 17.18 -39.62 4.98
C SER A 151 17.67 -38.68 6.09
N MET A 152 18.65 -37.81 5.79
CA MET A 152 19.04 -36.70 6.66
C MET A 152 17.98 -35.58 6.74
N ILE A 153 17.09 -35.49 5.75
CA ILE A 153 15.91 -34.61 5.79
C ILE A 153 14.83 -35.26 6.67
N LEU A 154 14.34 -36.42 6.26
CA LEU A 154 13.41 -37.25 7.02
C LEU A 154 13.76 -38.72 6.79
N PRO A 155 13.87 -39.57 7.83
CA PRO A 155 14.16 -41.00 7.68
C PRO A 155 13.30 -41.72 6.64
N GLU A 156 12.03 -41.31 6.50
CA GLU A 156 11.08 -41.86 5.54
C GLU A 156 11.43 -41.62 4.06
N LEU A 157 12.39 -40.73 3.75
CA LEU A 157 12.89 -40.45 2.40
C LEU A 157 14.01 -41.42 1.94
N ALA A 158 14.47 -42.30 2.83
CA ALA A 158 15.41 -43.37 2.49
C ALA A 158 14.89 -44.22 1.31
N GLY A 159 15.78 -44.58 0.38
CA GLY A 159 15.45 -45.37 -0.81
C GLY A 159 14.91 -44.58 -2.00
N GLY A 160 14.93 -43.23 -1.95
CA GLY A 160 14.46 -42.36 -3.03
C GLY A 160 12.96 -42.06 -2.98
N ASN A 161 12.33 -42.31 -1.82
CA ASN A 161 10.98 -41.85 -1.54
C ASN A 161 10.92 -40.31 -1.54
N ARG A 162 9.74 -39.75 -1.77
CA ARG A 162 9.52 -38.29 -1.86
C ARG A 162 8.34 -37.83 -0.99
N LEU A 163 8.38 -36.58 -0.54
CA LEU A 163 7.23 -35.91 0.05
C LEU A 163 6.25 -35.48 -1.04
N GLU A 164 4.95 -35.59 -0.76
CA GLU A 164 3.90 -34.95 -1.54
C GLU A 164 2.86 -34.31 -0.61
N LEU A 165 2.66 -33.00 -0.75
CA LEU A 165 1.66 -32.24 0.00
C LEU A 165 0.39 -32.09 -0.85
N THR A 166 -0.72 -32.61 -0.35
CA THR A 166 -2.05 -32.40 -0.95
C THR A 166 -2.78 -31.31 -0.18
N TYR A 167 -3.19 -30.24 -0.86
CA TYR A 167 -3.85 -29.07 -0.26
C TYR A 167 -5.39 -29.20 -0.25
N GLU A 168 -6.02 -28.72 0.82
CA GLU A 168 -7.46 -28.48 0.94
C GLU A 168 -7.68 -26.97 1.03
N ILE A 169 -7.94 -26.32 -0.11
CA ILE A 169 -8.04 -24.85 -0.19
C ILE A 169 -9.49 -24.43 0.13
N PRO A 170 -9.74 -23.60 1.17
CA PRO A 170 -11.07 -23.05 1.45
C PRO A 170 -11.49 -22.00 0.41
N ALA A 171 -12.78 -21.68 0.34
CA ALA A 171 -13.27 -20.60 -0.52
C ALA A 171 -12.94 -19.23 0.09
N ARG A 172 -12.39 -18.31 -0.72
CA ARG A 172 -12.03 -16.94 -0.28
C ARG A 172 -13.27 -16.17 0.17
N GLY A 173 -13.22 -15.58 1.36
CA GLY A 173 -14.30 -14.77 1.95
C GLY A 173 -14.60 -13.50 1.14
N ASN A 174 -15.79 -12.94 1.29
CA ASN A 174 -16.25 -11.80 0.50
C ASN A 174 -15.97 -10.46 1.21
N ILE A 175 -16.00 -9.37 0.46
CA ILE A 175 -15.96 -8.01 0.98
C ILE A 175 -17.32 -7.35 0.73
N TYR A 176 -17.91 -6.77 1.78
CA TYR A 176 -19.24 -6.13 1.78
C TYR A 176 -19.15 -4.65 2.17
N ASP A 177 -20.17 -3.88 1.77
CA ASP A 177 -20.42 -2.53 2.29
C ASP A 177 -21.04 -2.59 3.72
N GLU A 178 -21.31 -1.42 4.33
CA GLU A 178 -21.89 -1.35 5.68
C GLU A 178 -23.24 -2.11 5.78
N PHE A 179 -24.05 -2.06 4.73
CA PHE A 179 -25.41 -2.60 4.67
C PHE A 179 -25.46 -4.06 4.19
N GLY A 180 -24.33 -4.65 3.80
CA GLY A 180 -24.23 -6.02 3.33
C GLY A 180 -24.38 -6.20 1.81
N TYR A 181 -24.28 -5.12 1.02
CA TYR A 181 -24.12 -5.20 -0.43
C TYR A 181 -22.72 -5.75 -0.77
N PRO A 182 -22.57 -6.73 -1.66
CA PRO A 182 -21.27 -7.28 -2.00
C PRO A 182 -20.46 -6.25 -2.82
N LEU A 183 -19.30 -5.85 -2.30
CA LEU A 183 -18.32 -5.06 -3.04
C LEU A 183 -17.38 -5.98 -3.83
N VAL A 184 -16.99 -7.11 -3.23
CA VAL A 184 -16.17 -8.15 -3.88
C VAL A 184 -16.61 -9.55 -3.47
N ALA A 185 -16.82 -10.44 -4.45
CA ALA A 185 -17.15 -11.85 -4.20
C ALA A 185 -16.54 -12.78 -5.28
N GLN A 186 -16.66 -14.10 -5.11
CA GLN A 186 -16.39 -15.06 -6.19
C GLN A 186 -17.68 -15.35 -6.97
N ASP A 187 -17.89 -14.69 -8.11
CA ASP A 187 -19.16 -14.70 -8.86
C ASP A 187 -18.96 -15.02 -10.36
N ASP A 188 -20.05 -15.39 -11.03
CA ASP A 188 -20.15 -15.47 -12.49
C ASP A 188 -20.53 -14.09 -13.05
N ALA A 189 -19.80 -13.62 -14.07
CA ALA A 189 -19.91 -12.26 -14.63
C ALA A 189 -19.87 -12.26 -16.17
N VAL A 190 -20.19 -11.10 -16.77
CA VAL A 190 -20.23 -10.92 -18.22
C VAL A 190 -19.50 -9.65 -18.60
N ALA A 191 -18.44 -9.79 -19.39
CA ALA A 191 -17.72 -8.68 -19.99
C ALA A 191 -18.52 -8.16 -21.20
N ILE A 192 -18.79 -6.86 -21.22
CA ILE A 192 -19.55 -6.16 -22.25
C ILE A 192 -18.56 -5.39 -23.13
N GLY A 193 -18.67 -5.58 -24.44
CA GLY A 193 -18.00 -4.77 -25.45
C GLY A 193 -18.89 -4.43 -26.63
N ILE A 194 -18.39 -3.59 -27.52
CA ILE A 194 -19.02 -3.19 -28.79
C ILE A 194 -18.15 -3.65 -29.96
N VAL A 195 -18.78 -4.06 -31.07
CA VAL A 195 -18.14 -4.20 -32.39
C VAL A 195 -18.76 -3.16 -33.34
N PRO A 196 -18.06 -2.07 -33.71
CA PRO A 196 -18.68 -0.91 -34.36
C PRO A 196 -19.41 -1.23 -35.67
N GLY A 197 -18.86 -2.12 -36.49
CA GLY A 197 -19.47 -2.57 -37.75
C GLY A 197 -20.69 -3.47 -37.61
N ARG A 198 -21.17 -3.72 -36.38
CA ARG A 198 -22.44 -4.39 -36.08
C ARG A 198 -23.46 -3.46 -35.40
N ILE A 199 -23.10 -2.20 -35.13
CA ILE A 199 -24.06 -1.19 -34.67
C ILE A 199 -25.07 -0.95 -35.79
N ASP A 200 -26.36 -0.95 -35.43
CA ASP A 200 -27.43 -0.50 -36.31
C ASP A 200 -27.57 1.03 -36.14
N PRO A 201 -27.34 1.85 -37.20
CA PRO A 201 -27.43 3.31 -37.10
C PRO A 201 -28.81 3.84 -36.72
N GLU A 202 -29.90 3.08 -36.93
CA GLU A 202 -31.24 3.48 -36.47
C GLU A 202 -31.44 3.26 -34.96
N ASN A 203 -30.54 2.53 -34.29
CA ASN A 203 -30.64 2.13 -32.88
C ASN A 203 -29.43 2.52 -32.02
N GLU A 204 -28.42 3.21 -32.56
CA GLU A 204 -27.17 3.57 -31.86
C GLU A 204 -27.45 4.32 -30.55
N ASP A 205 -28.23 5.41 -30.58
CA ASP A 205 -28.55 6.20 -29.39
C ASP A 205 -29.25 5.36 -28.30
N GLY A 206 -30.11 4.43 -28.72
CA GLY A 206 -30.79 3.50 -27.80
C GLY A 206 -29.85 2.48 -27.17
N MET A 207 -28.77 2.09 -27.88
CA MET A 207 -27.70 1.22 -27.38
C MET A 207 -26.78 1.99 -26.41
N VAL A 208 -26.35 3.20 -26.79
CA VAL A 208 -25.48 4.06 -25.98
C VAL A 208 -26.16 4.42 -24.66
N SER A 209 -27.40 4.92 -24.71
CA SER A 209 -28.17 5.32 -23.52
C SER A 209 -28.44 4.12 -22.60
N PHE A 210 -28.65 2.92 -23.16
CA PHE A 210 -28.74 1.67 -22.39
C PHE A 210 -27.43 1.35 -21.65
N LEU A 211 -26.29 1.37 -22.35
CA LEU A 211 -24.99 1.04 -21.76
C LEU A 211 -24.53 2.07 -20.74
N ALA A 212 -24.74 3.36 -21.01
CA ALA A 212 -24.46 4.45 -20.07
C ALA A 212 -25.30 4.33 -18.78
N SER A 213 -26.60 4.03 -18.92
CA SER A 213 -27.49 3.79 -17.78
C SER A 213 -27.20 2.49 -17.03
N LEU A 214 -26.68 1.45 -17.70
CA LEU A 214 -26.38 0.15 -17.08
C LEU A 214 -25.06 0.18 -16.31
N LEU A 215 -24.02 0.77 -16.90
CA LEU A 215 -22.67 0.83 -16.32
C LEU A 215 -22.45 2.10 -15.49
N GLY A 216 -23.40 3.03 -15.49
CA GLY A 216 -23.31 4.22 -14.67
C GLY A 216 -22.24 5.21 -15.12
N VAL A 217 -22.18 5.51 -16.42
CA VAL A 217 -21.26 6.49 -17.03
C VAL A 217 -22.04 7.52 -17.85
N SER A 218 -21.35 8.47 -18.50
CA SER A 218 -21.97 9.37 -19.48
C SER A 218 -22.17 8.66 -20.83
N GLU A 219 -23.13 9.12 -21.63
CA GLU A 219 -23.29 8.63 -23.01
C GLU A 219 -22.06 8.95 -23.87
N ASP A 220 -21.44 10.11 -23.65
CA ASP A 220 -20.23 10.53 -24.36
C ASP A 220 -19.05 9.59 -24.07
N SER A 221 -18.84 9.19 -22.80
CA SER A 221 -17.80 8.20 -22.43
C SER A 221 -18.02 6.82 -23.07
N ILE A 222 -19.26 6.44 -23.39
CA ILE A 222 -19.54 5.23 -24.18
C ILE A 222 -19.17 5.44 -25.66
N ARG A 223 -19.50 6.60 -26.24
CA ARG A 223 -19.21 6.92 -27.67
C ARG A 223 -17.72 7.09 -27.93
N GLU A 224 -17.01 7.82 -27.07
CA GLU A 224 -15.57 8.07 -27.19
C GLU A 224 -14.75 6.77 -27.28
N LYS A 225 -15.13 5.74 -26.52
CA LYS A 225 -14.48 4.42 -26.54
C LYS A 225 -14.47 3.76 -27.93
N TYR A 226 -15.49 4.00 -28.77
CA TYR A 226 -15.59 3.40 -30.11
C TYR A 226 -15.50 4.38 -31.28
N ALA A 227 -15.49 5.69 -31.05
CA ALA A 227 -15.51 6.74 -32.07
C ALA A 227 -14.38 6.63 -33.13
N TYR A 228 -13.24 6.06 -32.76
CA TYR A 228 -12.08 5.85 -33.64
C TYR A 228 -11.71 4.36 -33.85
N ALA A 229 -12.54 3.43 -33.37
CA ALA A 229 -12.31 2.00 -33.53
C ALA A 229 -12.65 1.51 -34.95
N GLN A 230 -11.95 0.48 -35.43
CA GLN A 230 -12.27 -0.12 -36.73
C GLN A 230 -13.52 -1.01 -36.66
N ALA A 231 -14.19 -1.21 -37.79
CA ALA A 231 -15.52 -1.85 -37.85
C ALA A 231 -15.56 -3.29 -37.32
N ASP A 232 -14.45 -4.03 -37.34
CA ASP A 232 -14.32 -5.41 -36.88
C ASP A 232 -13.65 -5.53 -35.50
N TRP A 233 -13.19 -4.43 -34.90
CA TRP A 233 -12.55 -4.44 -33.59
C TRP A 233 -13.57 -4.68 -32.47
N TYR A 234 -13.15 -5.38 -31.42
CA TYR A 234 -13.84 -5.38 -30.13
C TYR A 234 -13.37 -4.18 -29.31
N VAL A 235 -14.32 -3.38 -28.84
CA VAL A 235 -14.10 -2.28 -27.90
C VAL A 235 -14.62 -2.71 -26.54
N ALA A 236 -13.74 -2.74 -25.53
CA ALA A 236 -14.14 -3.01 -24.15
C ALA A 236 -14.95 -1.82 -23.58
N ILE A 237 -16.14 -2.08 -23.05
CA ILE A 237 -17.04 -1.01 -22.57
C ILE A 237 -17.18 -1.04 -21.04
N GLY A 238 -17.43 -2.21 -20.47
CA GLY A 238 -17.57 -2.44 -19.02
C GLY A 238 -18.00 -3.88 -18.73
N ASP A 239 -18.35 -4.21 -17.50
CA ASP A 239 -18.78 -5.56 -17.11
C ASP A 239 -19.93 -5.49 -16.09
N VAL A 240 -20.67 -6.60 -15.96
CA VAL A 240 -21.76 -6.76 -14.98
C VAL A 240 -21.79 -8.20 -14.46
N SER A 241 -22.39 -8.44 -13.30
CA SER A 241 -22.65 -9.82 -12.83
C SER A 241 -23.59 -10.57 -13.76
N ALA A 242 -23.51 -11.90 -13.79
CA ALA A 242 -24.36 -12.74 -14.64
C ALA A 242 -25.86 -12.58 -14.31
N ALA A 243 -26.20 -12.27 -13.06
CA ALA A 243 -27.57 -11.95 -12.64
C ALA A 243 -28.10 -10.65 -13.31
N VAL A 244 -27.28 -9.61 -13.37
CA VAL A 244 -27.63 -8.35 -14.07
C VAL A 244 -27.67 -8.57 -15.59
N ALA A 245 -26.73 -9.32 -16.16
CA ALA A 245 -26.78 -9.70 -17.58
C ALA A 245 -28.08 -10.44 -17.93
N GLN A 246 -28.49 -11.38 -17.09
CA GLN A 246 -29.72 -12.16 -17.22
C GLN A 246 -30.99 -11.30 -17.08
N GLN A 247 -30.99 -10.26 -16.24
CA GLN A 247 -32.10 -9.32 -16.07
C GLN A 247 -32.34 -8.46 -17.33
N TYR A 248 -31.30 -8.18 -18.11
CA TYR A 248 -31.37 -7.31 -19.29
C TYR A 248 -31.22 -8.05 -20.63
N SER A 249 -31.44 -9.37 -20.68
CA SER A 249 -31.35 -10.20 -21.90
C SER A 249 -32.01 -9.57 -23.12
N ASP A 250 -33.27 -9.16 -22.97
CA ASP A 250 -34.12 -8.60 -24.04
C ASP A 250 -33.64 -7.23 -24.54
N ARG A 251 -32.76 -6.55 -23.78
CA ARG A 251 -32.07 -5.32 -24.20
C ARG A 251 -30.78 -5.67 -24.94
N PHE A 252 -30.01 -6.64 -24.47
CA PHE A 252 -28.80 -7.08 -25.16
C PHE A 252 -29.10 -7.70 -26.53
N GLU A 253 -30.09 -8.60 -26.62
CA GLU A 253 -30.51 -9.22 -27.89
C GLU A 253 -31.01 -8.21 -28.93
N ARG A 254 -31.42 -7.00 -28.51
CA ARG A 254 -31.88 -5.93 -29.41
C ARG A 254 -30.74 -5.23 -30.14
N TYR A 255 -29.54 -5.19 -29.57
CA TYR A 255 -28.43 -4.38 -30.07
C TYR A 255 -27.28 -5.28 -30.57
N PRO A 256 -27.27 -5.69 -31.85
CA PRO A 256 -26.26 -6.63 -32.40
C PRO A 256 -24.83 -6.07 -32.41
N GLY A 257 -24.65 -4.78 -32.13
CA GLY A 257 -23.38 -4.13 -31.82
C GLY A 257 -22.73 -4.63 -30.53
N ILE A 258 -23.52 -5.06 -29.54
CA ILE A 258 -23.02 -5.53 -28.25
C ILE A 258 -22.51 -6.97 -28.35
N VAL A 259 -21.34 -7.23 -27.75
CA VAL A 259 -20.77 -8.56 -27.55
C VAL A 259 -20.67 -8.83 -26.06
N LEU A 260 -21.16 -10.02 -25.65
CA LEU A 260 -21.13 -10.51 -24.29
C LEU A 260 -20.15 -11.68 -24.17
N SER A 261 -19.18 -11.57 -23.26
CA SER A 261 -18.18 -12.60 -22.98
C SER A 261 -18.27 -13.03 -21.52
N PRO A 262 -18.93 -14.15 -21.19
CA PRO A 262 -19.04 -14.65 -19.82
C PRO A 262 -17.69 -15.08 -19.24
N PHE A 263 -17.46 -14.79 -17.97
CA PHE A 263 -16.28 -15.20 -17.21
C PHE A 263 -16.66 -15.48 -15.74
N ARG A 264 -15.74 -16.10 -14.99
CA ARG A 264 -15.90 -16.33 -13.55
C ARG A 264 -14.60 -16.02 -12.83
N SER A 265 -14.64 -15.16 -11.82
CA SER A 265 -13.43 -14.69 -11.13
C SER A 265 -13.74 -14.21 -9.71
N ARG A 266 -12.72 -13.69 -9.03
CA ARG A 266 -12.94 -12.65 -8.04
C ARG A 266 -13.56 -11.46 -8.78
N TYR A 267 -14.79 -11.10 -8.45
CA TYR A 267 -15.58 -10.09 -9.14
C TYR A 267 -15.86 -8.91 -8.22
N TYR A 268 -15.63 -7.71 -8.75
CA TYR A 268 -15.75 -6.43 -8.06
C TYR A 268 -16.96 -5.71 -8.66
N TYR A 269 -17.98 -5.46 -7.83
CA TYR A 269 -19.29 -5.03 -8.33
C TYR A 269 -19.29 -3.57 -8.81
N ASP A 270 -20.19 -3.27 -9.75
CA ASP A 270 -20.43 -1.93 -10.32
C ASP A 270 -19.18 -1.24 -10.89
N GLY A 271 -18.29 -2.04 -11.48
CA GLY A 271 -17.02 -1.59 -12.05
C GLY A 271 -15.93 -1.28 -11.02
N GLY A 272 -16.13 -1.66 -9.75
CA GLY A 272 -15.21 -1.39 -8.64
C GLY A 272 -15.60 -0.15 -7.83
N ILE A 273 -16.58 -0.28 -6.95
CA ILE A 273 -16.85 0.74 -5.91
C ILE A 273 -15.72 0.73 -4.87
N ALA A 274 -15.19 1.92 -4.53
CA ALA A 274 -14.05 2.14 -3.65
C ALA A 274 -12.81 1.28 -4.01
N PRO A 275 -12.28 1.35 -5.24
CA PRO A 275 -11.29 0.38 -5.72
C PRO A 275 -9.95 0.50 -4.98
N HIS A 276 -9.62 1.66 -4.40
CA HIS A 276 -8.45 1.82 -3.53
C HIS A 276 -8.67 1.36 -2.08
N VAL A 277 -9.92 1.11 -1.67
CA VAL A 277 -10.27 0.52 -0.37
C VAL A 277 -10.40 -1.00 -0.50
N THR A 278 -11.15 -1.50 -1.48
CA THR A 278 -11.20 -2.95 -1.76
C THR A 278 -9.82 -3.47 -2.17
N GLY A 279 -9.11 -2.73 -3.00
CA GLY A 279 -7.93 -3.21 -3.70
C GLY A 279 -8.28 -4.25 -4.76
N TYR A 280 -7.32 -5.13 -5.04
CA TYR A 280 -7.42 -6.22 -6.01
C TYR A 280 -6.51 -7.39 -5.64
N VAL A 281 -6.69 -8.53 -6.32
CA VAL A 281 -5.86 -9.73 -6.21
C VAL A 281 -4.97 -9.93 -7.45
N LEU A 282 -3.80 -10.51 -7.27
CA LEU A 282 -2.88 -10.95 -8.33
C LEU A 282 -2.51 -12.43 -8.15
N SER A 283 -2.03 -13.07 -9.20
CA SER A 283 -1.32 -14.35 -9.06
C SER A 283 -0.02 -14.14 -8.29
N ILE A 284 0.36 -15.12 -7.47
CA ILE A 284 1.62 -15.12 -6.72
C ILE A 284 2.80 -14.94 -7.70
N SER A 285 3.74 -14.04 -7.38
CA SER A 285 4.90 -13.76 -8.23
C SER A 285 5.92 -14.92 -8.20
N PRO A 286 6.69 -15.15 -9.28
CA PRO A 286 7.78 -16.12 -9.28
C PRO A 286 8.81 -15.90 -8.16
N GLU A 287 9.03 -14.63 -7.80
CA GLU A 287 9.97 -14.19 -6.77
C GLU A 287 9.48 -14.49 -5.35
N GLU A 288 8.17 -14.47 -5.10
CA GLU A 288 7.56 -14.75 -3.80
C GLU A 288 7.03 -16.20 -3.66
N LEU A 289 7.04 -16.97 -4.76
CA LEU A 289 6.41 -18.29 -4.85
C LEU A 289 6.81 -19.26 -3.71
N GLU A 290 8.10 -19.37 -3.42
CA GLU A 290 8.59 -20.23 -2.32
C GLU A 290 8.11 -19.74 -0.94
N ALA A 291 8.02 -18.42 -0.73
CA ALA A 291 7.57 -17.83 0.52
C ALA A 291 6.07 -18.06 0.75
N TYR A 292 5.23 -17.94 -0.28
CA TYR A 292 3.81 -18.31 -0.20
C TYR A 292 3.62 -19.83 -0.04
N GLN A 293 4.43 -20.65 -0.72
CA GLN A 293 4.35 -22.11 -0.56
C GLN A 293 4.76 -22.58 0.84
N ARG A 294 5.77 -21.98 1.47
CA ARG A 294 6.11 -22.22 2.89
C ARG A 294 5.00 -21.74 3.85
N GLN A 295 4.21 -20.73 3.46
CA GLN A 295 3.01 -20.29 4.17
C GLN A 295 1.78 -21.22 3.94
N GLY A 296 1.88 -22.23 3.08
CA GLY A 296 0.81 -23.22 2.87
C GLY A 296 -0.10 -22.98 1.66
N TYR A 297 0.20 -21.96 0.83
CA TYR A 297 -0.46 -21.79 -0.47
C TYR A 297 0.08 -22.79 -1.49
N ARG A 298 -0.73 -23.18 -2.47
CA ARG A 298 -0.36 -24.10 -3.55
C ARG A 298 0.60 -23.45 -4.57
N GLY A 299 0.50 -22.14 -4.75
CA GLY A 299 1.41 -21.32 -5.57
C GLY A 299 0.85 -20.87 -6.93
N ASP A 300 -0.21 -21.49 -7.44
CA ASP A 300 -0.98 -21.05 -8.61
C ASP A 300 -2.24 -20.23 -8.21
N GLU A 301 -2.34 -19.88 -6.93
CA GLU A 301 -3.44 -19.13 -6.34
C GLU A 301 -3.34 -17.62 -6.60
N LYS A 302 -4.42 -16.91 -6.27
CA LYS A 302 -4.47 -15.45 -6.26
C LYS A 302 -4.54 -14.92 -4.83
N VAL A 303 -3.71 -13.92 -4.54
CA VAL A 303 -3.54 -13.26 -3.24
C VAL A 303 -3.73 -11.76 -3.39
N GLY A 304 -4.11 -11.08 -2.31
CA GLY A 304 -4.35 -9.64 -2.29
C GLY A 304 -3.09 -8.82 -2.53
N ALA A 305 -3.16 -7.91 -3.52
CA ALA A 305 -2.05 -7.05 -3.93
C ALA A 305 -2.19 -5.58 -3.45
N ALA A 306 -3.42 -5.12 -3.20
CA ALA A 306 -3.72 -3.79 -2.68
C ALA A 306 -4.93 -3.82 -1.73
N GLY A 307 -5.17 -2.73 -1.00
CA GLY A 307 -6.38 -2.49 -0.22
C GLY A 307 -6.69 -3.57 0.83
N LEU A 308 -7.98 -3.75 1.11
CA LEU A 308 -8.52 -4.76 2.01
C LEU A 308 -8.35 -6.19 1.50
N GLU A 309 -8.21 -6.43 0.19
CA GLU A 309 -7.79 -7.75 -0.32
C GLU A 309 -6.40 -8.12 0.23
N ALA A 310 -5.44 -7.18 0.24
CA ALA A 310 -4.07 -7.42 0.74
C ALA A 310 -3.97 -7.39 2.27
N TRP A 311 -4.52 -6.36 2.92
CA TRP A 311 -4.52 -6.28 4.39
C TRP A 311 -5.32 -7.43 5.01
N GLY A 312 -6.43 -7.79 4.37
CA GLY A 312 -7.36 -8.81 4.83
C GLY A 312 -6.98 -10.23 4.44
N GLU A 313 -5.84 -10.48 3.79
CA GLU A 313 -5.48 -11.79 3.24
C GLU A 313 -5.63 -12.93 4.27
N SER A 314 -5.16 -12.74 5.51
CA SER A 314 -5.25 -13.73 6.58
C SER A 314 -6.67 -14.01 7.09
N TYR A 315 -7.64 -13.14 6.80
CA TYR A 315 -9.07 -13.35 7.06
C TYR A 315 -9.79 -13.91 5.83
N LEU A 316 -9.50 -13.34 4.66
CA LEU A 316 -10.16 -13.62 3.39
C LEU A 316 -9.72 -14.96 2.79
N ALA A 317 -8.45 -15.37 2.93
CA ALA A 317 -7.99 -16.68 2.48
C ALA A 317 -8.47 -17.83 3.38
N GLY A 318 -8.83 -17.57 4.64
CA GLY A 318 -9.07 -18.62 5.64
C GLY A 318 -7.77 -19.32 6.05
N LYS A 319 -7.82 -20.62 6.33
CA LYS A 319 -6.60 -21.44 6.49
C LYS A 319 -6.67 -22.68 5.61
N HIS A 320 -5.66 -22.84 4.76
CA HIS A 320 -5.46 -24.02 3.93
C HIS A 320 -5.30 -25.27 4.81
N GLY A 321 -6.06 -26.32 4.50
CA GLY A 321 -5.82 -27.66 5.04
C GLY A 321 -4.77 -28.37 4.21
N ALA A 322 -4.18 -29.43 4.77
CA ALA A 322 -3.24 -30.26 4.03
C ALA A 322 -3.15 -31.71 4.52
N SER A 323 -2.64 -32.57 3.65
CA SER A 323 -2.19 -33.94 3.95
C SER A 323 -0.80 -34.17 3.35
N LEU A 324 0.19 -34.47 4.19
CA LEU A 324 1.56 -34.76 3.78
C LEU A 324 1.78 -36.27 3.68
N TYR A 325 2.05 -36.74 2.46
CA TYR A 325 2.31 -38.14 2.15
C TYR A 325 3.78 -38.41 1.86
N ILE A 326 4.21 -39.64 2.10
CA ILE A 326 5.44 -40.21 1.52
C ILE A 326 5.02 -41.10 0.35
N LYS A 327 5.67 -40.90 -0.81
CA LYS A 327 5.53 -41.75 -2.00
C LYS A 327 6.82 -42.44 -2.37
N ASP A 328 6.71 -43.64 -2.92
CA ASP A 328 7.83 -44.38 -3.49
C ASP A 328 8.25 -43.83 -4.88
N PRO A 329 9.38 -44.29 -5.48
CA PRO A 329 9.78 -43.90 -6.83
C PRO A 329 8.84 -44.39 -7.95
N GLN A 330 7.74 -45.08 -7.62
CA GLN A 330 6.67 -45.48 -8.53
C GLN A 330 5.37 -44.66 -8.31
N GLY A 331 5.44 -43.62 -7.46
CA GLY A 331 4.33 -42.72 -7.15
C GLY A 331 3.24 -43.32 -6.26
N GLN A 332 3.45 -44.49 -5.67
CA GLN A 332 2.51 -45.11 -4.73
C GLN A 332 2.67 -44.50 -3.33
N VAL A 333 1.57 -44.26 -2.64
CA VAL A 333 1.58 -43.75 -1.27
C VAL A 333 2.03 -44.85 -0.30
N VAL A 334 3.16 -44.62 0.37
CA VAL A 334 3.72 -45.51 1.40
C VAL A 334 3.05 -45.24 2.74
N THR A 335 2.88 -43.96 3.11
CA THR A 335 2.22 -43.54 4.36
C THR A 335 1.78 -42.07 4.30
N LYS A 336 0.94 -41.63 5.26
CA LYS A 336 0.67 -40.21 5.56
C LYS A 336 1.42 -39.82 6.83
N LEU A 337 2.28 -38.79 6.76
CA LEU A 337 3.09 -38.32 7.88
C LEU A 337 2.31 -37.40 8.83
N ALA A 338 1.59 -36.43 8.27
CA ALA A 338 0.89 -35.39 9.00
C ALA A 338 -0.31 -34.88 8.18
N SER A 339 -1.25 -34.21 8.84
CA SER A 339 -2.42 -33.61 8.19
C SER A 339 -3.14 -32.65 9.12
N ALA A 340 -3.66 -31.56 8.57
CA ALA A 340 -4.55 -30.62 9.24
C ALA A 340 -5.76 -30.31 8.33
N PRO A 341 -6.97 -30.14 8.86
CA PRO A 341 -8.13 -29.74 8.09
C PRO A 341 -8.07 -28.26 7.71
N ALA A 342 -8.77 -27.88 6.64
CA ALA A 342 -8.96 -26.47 6.30
C ALA A 342 -9.90 -25.77 7.32
N GLU A 343 -9.65 -24.49 7.58
CA GLU A 343 -10.59 -23.60 8.28
C GLU A 343 -11.23 -22.62 7.29
N PRO A 344 -12.55 -22.34 7.39
CA PRO A 344 -13.23 -21.45 6.47
C PRO A 344 -12.71 -20.02 6.58
N ALA A 345 -12.77 -19.29 5.46
CA ALA A 345 -12.51 -17.87 5.45
C ALA A 345 -13.54 -17.06 6.27
N ASN A 346 -13.20 -15.80 6.50
CA ASN A 346 -14.09 -14.79 7.03
C ASN A 346 -14.39 -13.76 5.94
N SER A 347 -15.61 -13.24 5.94
CA SER A 347 -15.96 -12.07 5.12
C SER A 347 -15.71 -10.78 5.90
N ILE A 348 -15.24 -9.75 5.19
CA ILE A 348 -15.05 -8.40 5.73
C ILE A 348 -16.29 -7.57 5.37
N TYR A 349 -16.87 -6.89 6.35
CA TYR A 349 -17.83 -5.82 6.13
C TYR A 349 -17.10 -4.49 6.37
N THR A 350 -17.24 -3.57 5.44
CA THR A 350 -16.60 -2.25 5.51
C THR A 350 -17.51 -1.23 6.18
N THR A 351 -16.95 -0.08 6.55
CA THR A 351 -17.73 1.11 6.97
C THR A 351 -18.21 1.96 5.79
N ILE A 352 -18.00 1.51 4.54
CA ILE A 352 -18.31 2.27 3.34
C ILE A 352 -19.82 2.21 3.06
N ASP A 353 -20.46 3.37 2.92
CA ASP A 353 -21.76 3.50 2.25
C ASP A 353 -21.49 3.43 0.74
N SER A 354 -21.79 2.27 0.13
CA SER A 354 -21.56 2.04 -1.30
C SER A 354 -22.27 3.05 -2.20
N THR A 355 -23.43 3.56 -1.78
CA THR A 355 -24.24 4.50 -2.56
C THR A 355 -23.68 5.92 -2.46
N LEU A 356 -23.27 6.36 -1.26
CA LEU A 356 -22.57 7.63 -1.08
C LEU A 356 -21.23 7.64 -1.83
N GLN A 357 -20.43 6.58 -1.65
CA GLN A 357 -19.16 6.39 -2.36
C GLN A 357 -19.32 6.49 -3.87
N TYR A 358 -20.29 5.76 -4.44
CA TYR A 358 -20.58 5.74 -5.87
C TYR A 358 -20.94 7.14 -6.41
N ASN A 359 -21.85 7.85 -5.73
CA ASN A 359 -22.24 9.20 -6.12
C ASN A 359 -21.09 10.22 -6.00
N LEU A 360 -20.21 10.06 -5.01
CA LEU A 360 -19.05 10.94 -4.83
C LEU A 360 -17.93 10.66 -5.83
N GLN A 361 -17.64 9.39 -6.16
CA GLN A 361 -16.75 9.01 -7.27
C GLN A 361 -17.18 9.72 -8.56
N ARG A 362 -18.47 9.61 -8.92
CA ARG A 362 -19.02 10.24 -10.12
C ARG A 362 -19.08 11.78 -10.07
N SER A 363 -19.00 12.38 -8.89
CA SER A 363 -19.03 13.84 -8.72
C SER A 363 -17.68 14.51 -9.00
N MET A 364 -16.58 13.76 -9.09
CA MET A 364 -15.25 14.30 -9.37
C MET A 364 -14.94 14.44 -10.87
N ASP A 365 -15.72 13.78 -11.73
CA ASP A 365 -15.57 13.83 -13.20
C ASP A 365 -14.10 13.59 -13.62
N ASP A 366 -13.53 14.44 -14.47
CA ASP A 366 -12.17 14.26 -15.00
C ASP A 366 -11.04 14.82 -14.10
N TYR A 367 -11.40 15.41 -12.94
CA TYR A 367 -10.46 16.07 -12.01
C TYR A 367 -9.68 15.08 -11.14
N LEU A 368 -8.36 15.24 -11.11
CA LEU A 368 -7.48 14.51 -10.19
C LEU A 368 -7.72 14.97 -8.75
N GLY A 369 -7.80 14.05 -7.79
CA GLY A 369 -7.94 14.43 -6.38
C GLY A 369 -8.51 13.33 -5.48
N ALA A 370 -9.05 13.73 -4.32
CA ALA A 370 -9.66 12.82 -3.36
C ALA A 370 -10.75 13.50 -2.51
N ILE A 371 -11.68 12.67 -2.01
CA ILE A 371 -12.70 13.02 -1.01
C ILE A 371 -12.65 11.95 0.09
N VAL A 372 -12.45 12.37 1.34
CA VAL A 372 -12.59 11.49 2.52
C VAL A 372 -13.78 11.97 3.34
N VAL A 373 -14.70 11.06 3.65
CA VAL A 373 -15.87 11.29 4.52
C VAL A 373 -15.77 10.36 5.71
N MET A 374 -15.82 10.91 6.91
CA MET A 374 -15.59 10.20 8.17
C MET A 374 -16.64 10.59 9.20
N GLU A 375 -17.10 9.66 10.04
CA GLU A 375 -17.87 10.01 11.23
C GLU A 375 -17.01 10.79 12.23
N ARG A 376 -17.46 12.00 12.56
CA ARG A 376 -16.75 12.98 13.40
C ARG A 376 -16.39 12.43 14.79
N ASP A 377 -17.25 11.58 15.34
CA ASP A 377 -17.21 11.14 16.74
C ASP A 377 -16.76 9.66 16.92
N THR A 378 -16.38 8.97 15.83
CA THR A 378 -15.98 7.54 15.91
C THR A 378 -14.74 7.19 15.09
N GLY A 379 -14.48 7.86 13.96
CA GLY A 379 -13.42 7.49 13.01
C GLY A 379 -13.84 6.52 11.90
N ARG A 380 -15.10 6.06 11.85
CA ARG A 380 -15.62 5.25 10.71
C ARG A 380 -15.50 6.04 9.41
N VAL A 381 -14.87 5.47 8.37
CA VAL A 381 -14.75 6.11 7.05
C VAL A 381 -15.92 5.68 6.17
N LEU A 382 -16.86 6.58 5.94
CA LEU A 382 -18.11 6.33 5.20
C LEU A 382 -17.93 6.37 3.68
N ALA A 383 -16.95 7.16 3.20
CA ALA A 383 -16.54 7.19 1.81
C ALA A 383 -15.08 7.62 1.70
N MET A 384 -14.36 7.01 0.75
CA MET A 384 -12.98 7.33 0.40
C MET A 384 -12.83 7.28 -1.12
N VAL A 385 -12.91 8.44 -1.76
CA VAL A 385 -12.71 8.61 -3.20
C VAL A 385 -11.27 9.02 -3.48
N SER A 386 -10.66 8.37 -4.46
CA SER A 386 -9.42 8.79 -5.13
C SER A 386 -9.70 8.78 -6.63
N ASN A 387 -9.48 9.89 -7.32
CA ASN A 387 -9.86 10.08 -8.72
C ASN A 387 -8.65 10.44 -9.60
N PRO A 388 -8.51 9.85 -10.82
CA PRO A 388 -9.36 8.81 -11.38
C PRO A 388 -9.31 7.48 -10.62
N GLY A 389 -10.43 6.77 -10.64
CA GLY A 389 -10.52 5.37 -10.21
C GLY A 389 -10.01 4.38 -11.27
N TYR A 390 -10.08 3.09 -10.96
CA TYR A 390 -9.80 2.00 -11.88
C TYR A 390 -10.80 0.86 -11.63
N ASN A 391 -11.05 0.03 -12.65
CA ASN A 391 -11.87 -1.18 -12.51
C ASN A 391 -10.97 -2.37 -12.13
N PRO A 392 -11.10 -2.97 -10.93
CA PRO A 392 -10.29 -4.11 -10.51
C PRO A 392 -10.51 -5.38 -11.34
N ASN A 393 -11.69 -5.54 -11.99
CA ASN A 393 -11.97 -6.69 -12.87
C ASN A 393 -11.02 -6.76 -14.07
N LEU A 394 -10.23 -5.72 -14.35
CA LEU A 394 -9.20 -5.73 -15.41
C LEU A 394 -7.95 -6.54 -15.03
N PHE A 395 -7.71 -6.81 -13.73
CA PHE A 395 -6.64 -7.69 -13.24
C PHE A 395 -7.00 -9.19 -13.31
N GLU A 396 -8.17 -9.53 -13.86
CA GLU A 396 -8.62 -10.91 -14.08
C GLU A 396 -8.40 -11.32 -15.55
N PRO A 397 -7.39 -12.15 -15.89
CA PRO A 397 -7.10 -12.50 -17.28
C PRO A 397 -8.19 -13.32 -17.98
N VAL A 398 -9.18 -13.80 -17.23
CA VAL A 398 -10.39 -14.46 -17.75
C VAL A 398 -11.48 -13.47 -18.14
N ASN A 399 -11.45 -12.23 -17.64
CA ASN A 399 -12.29 -11.14 -18.12
C ASN A 399 -11.76 -10.69 -19.49
N TYR A 400 -12.58 -10.77 -20.53
CA TYR A 400 -12.17 -10.37 -21.89
C TYR A 400 -11.79 -8.88 -21.97
N ASN A 401 -12.31 -8.04 -21.08
CA ASN A 401 -11.95 -6.62 -21.01
C ASN A 401 -10.55 -6.36 -20.41
N SER A 402 -9.87 -7.36 -19.84
CA SER A 402 -8.48 -7.23 -19.33
C SER A 402 -7.47 -6.78 -20.38
N ILE A 403 -7.82 -6.81 -21.67
CA ILE A 403 -7.10 -6.11 -22.76
C ILE A 403 -6.87 -4.61 -22.49
N MET A 404 -7.69 -3.98 -21.64
CA MET A 404 -7.54 -2.57 -21.25
C MET A 404 -6.56 -2.35 -20.09
N LEU A 405 -6.06 -3.41 -19.43
CA LEU A 405 -5.21 -3.28 -18.24
C LEU A 405 -3.94 -2.45 -18.53
N GLU A 406 -3.32 -2.64 -19.70
CA GLU A 406 -2.14 -1.86 -20.10
C GLU A 406 -2.42 -0.34 -20.18
N SER A 407 -3.64 0.07 -20.57
CA SER A 407 -4.01 1.50 -20.56
C SER A 407 -4.18 2.07 -19.16
N VAL A 408 -4.59 1.27 -18.18
CA VAL A 408 -4.71 1.69 -16.77
C VAL A 408 -3.33 1.76 -16.10
N LEU A 409 -2.43 0.82 -16.42
CA LEU A 409 -1.07 0.80 -15.89
C LEU A 409 -0.20 1.94 -16.43
N ASN A 410 -0.44 2.38 -17.67
CA ASN A 410 0.32 3.44 -18.35
C ASN A 410 -0.38 4.81 -18.35
N ASP A 411 -1.52 4.98 -17.68
CA ASP A 411 -2.24 6.26 -17.64
C ASP A 411 -1.44 7.32 -16.84
N PRO A 412 -1.05 8.46 -17.45
CA PRO A 412 -0.33 9.53 -16.77
C PRO A 412 -1.14 10.21 -15.64
N LYS A 413 -2.46 10.01 -15.55
CA LYS A 413 -3.28 10.43 -14.40
C LYS A 413 -3.07 9.56 -13.15
N LEU A 414 -2.37 8.42 -13.26
CA LEU A 414 -2.04 7.49 -12.18
C LEU A 414 -3.29 6.97 -11.43
N PRO A 415 -4.20 6.23 -12.07
CA PRO A 415 -5.45 5.77 -11.47
C PRO A 415 -5.26 4.75 -10.33
N LEU A 416 -4.15 4.00 -10.30
CA LEU A 416 -3.86 3.07 -9.19
C LEU A 416 -3.38 3.76 -7.90
N TYR A 417 -3.00 5.03 -7.96
CA TYR A 417 -2.47 5.77 -6.80
C TYR A 417 -3.62 6.20 -5.87
N ASN A 418 -3.58 5.80 -4.60
CA ASN A 418 -4.59 6.20 -3.63
C ASN A 418 -4.32 7.62 -3.12
N ARG A 419 -4.92 8.62 -3.76
CA ARG A 419 -4.80 10.04 -3.40
C ARG A 419 -5.35 10.39 -2.02
N ALA A 420 -6.21 9.55 -1.44
CA ALA A 420 -6.77 9.78 -0.10
C ALA A 420 -5.80 9.42 1.03
N THR A 421 -4.93 8.41 0.85
CA THR A 421 -4.04 7.87 1.91
C THR A 421 -2.55 7.89 1.54
N GLN A 422 -2.20 7.79 0.26
CA GLN A 422 -0.84 7.85 -0.27
C GLN A 422 -0.55 9.20 -0.95
N GLY A 423 -1.60 9.93 -1.37
CA GLY A 423 -1.51 11.33 -1.76
C GLY A 423 -0.96 12.17 -0.61
N VAL A 424 0.15 12.90 -0.83
CA VAL A 424 0.78 13.75 0.18
C VAL A 424 1.06 15.14 -0.39
N TYR A 425 0.36 16.15 0.13
CA TYR A 425 0.24 17.47 -0.50
C TYR A 425 0.47 18.62 0.49
N PRO A 426 0.92 19.80 0.05
CA PRO A 426 0.85 21.00 0.88
C PRO A 426 -0.62 21.29 1.24
N LEU A 427 -0.88 21.52 2.53
CA LEU A 427 -2.24 21.75 3.04
C LEU A 427 -2.73 23.18 2.80
N GLY A 428 -1.80 24.12 2.61
CA GLY A 428 -2.08 25.52 2.42
C GLY A 428 -3.02 26.10 3.49
N SER A 429 -3.92 26.99 3.07
CA SER A 429 -4.77 27.75 3.99
C SER A 429 -5.77 26.96 4.86
N VAL A 430 -5.85 25.63 4.77
CA VAL A 430 -6.54 24.79 5.78
C VAL A 430 -5.70 24.65 7.07
N PHE A 431 -4.36 24.59 6.95
CA PHE A 431 -3.44 24.46 8.09
C PHE A 431 -3.54 25.62 9.10
N LYS A 432 -4.07 26.78 8.66
CA LYS A 432 -4.32 27.96 9.51
C LYS A 432 -5.18 27.66 10.76
N ILE A 433 -5.97 26.59 10.76
CA ILE A 433 -6.66 26.06 11.96
C ILE A 433 -5.63 25.73 13.07
N ILE A 434 -4.56 25.02 12.72
CA ILE A 434 -3.49 24.55 13.61
C ILE A 434 -2.61 25.74 14.04
N THR A 435 -2.31 26.66 13.12
CA THR A 435 -1.58 27.89 13.44
C THR A 435 -2.37 28.79 14.40
N MET A 436 -3.70 28.89 14.24
CA MET A 436 -4.57 29.61 15.18
C MET A 436 -4.57 28.94 16.56
N ALA A 437 -4.64 27.61 16.62
CA ALA A 437 -4.49 26.87 17.89
C ALA A 437 -3.16 27.17 18.57
N THR A 438 -2.06 27.18 17.82
CA THR A 438 -0.72 27.51 18.34
C THR A 438 -0.64 28.95 18.87
N ALA A 439 -1.24 29.92 18.17
CA ALA A 439 -1.28 31.32 18.59
C ALA A 439 -2.03 31.54 19.91
N LEU A 440 -3.09 30.76 20.14
CA LEU A 440 -3.91 30.81 21.36
C LEU A 440 -3.27 30.03 22.53
N GLU A 441 -2.78 28.82 22.30
CA GLU A 441 -2.20 27.95 23.34
C GLU A 441 -0.83 28.44 23.86
N THR A 442 -0.09 29.22 23.07
CA THR A 442 1.10 29.95 23.55
C THR A 442 0.76 31.18 24.41
N GLY A 443 -0.51 31.61 24.44
CA GLY A 443 -0.96 32.79 25.16
C GLY A 443 -0.47 34.13 24.59
N VAL A 444 0.17 34.13 23.40
CA VAL A 444 0.70 35.33 22.75
C VAL A 444 -0.42 36.14 22.07
N PHE A 445 -1.48 35.48 21.61
CA PHE A 445 -2.64 36.10 20.97
C PHE A 445 -3.95 35.69 21.66
N THR A 446 -4.96 36.56 21.57
CA THR A 446 -6.35 36.30 21.99
C THR A 446 -7.26 36.17 20.76
N PRO A 447 -8.47 35.56 20.88
CA PRO A 447 -9.41 35.44 19.75
C PRO A 447 -9.82 36.77 19.11
N ASP A 448 -9.87 37.83 19.93
CA ASP A 448 -10.22 39.20 19.57
C ASP A 448 -9.02 40.11 19.26
N TYR A 449 -7.79 39.58 19.29
CA TYR A 449 -6.57 40.36 19.04
C TYR A 449 -6.64 41.04 17.66
N PRO A 450 -6.45 42.38 17.56
CA PRO A 450 -6.60 43.11 16.31
C PRO A 450 -5.29 43.25 15.52
N TYR A 451 -5.38 43.16 14.19
CA TYR A 451 -4.26 43.40 13.26
C TYR A 451 -4.80 43.85 11.88
N TYR A 452 -3.98 44.57 11.10
CA TYR A 452 -4.38 45.12 9.81
C TYR A 452 -3.92 44.22 8.65
N CYS A 453 -4.84 43.44 8.10
CA CYS A 453 -4.62 42.62 6.91
C CYS A 453 -4.55 43.48 5.64
N ALA A 454 -3.34 43.99 5.34
CA ALA A 454 -3.00 44.65 4.08
C ALA A 454 -2.89 43.63 2.92
N SER A 455 -2.97 44.08 1.67
CA SER A 455 -2.73 43.20 0.50
C SER A 455 -1.27 42.73 0.37
N THR A 456 -0.34 43.29 1.15
CA THR A 456 1.08 42.92 1.20
C THR A 456 1.59 42.84 2.64
N TRP A 457 2.61 42.02 2.87
CA TRP A 457 3.24 41.79 4.17
C TRP A 457 4.75 41.97 4.10
N THR A 458 5.32 42.75 5.03
CA THR A 458 6.72 43.22 4.96
C THR A 458 7.43 43.26 6.33
N GLU A 459 6.98 42.50 7.33
CA GLU A 459 7.58 42.51 8.68
C GLU A 459 8.93 41.78 8.70
N LEU A 460 9.09 40.73 7.90
CA LEU A 460 10.37 40.08 7.68
C LEU A 460 11.26 40.95 6.77
N GLN A 461 12.34 41.49 7.34
CA GLN A 461 13.22 42.47 6.67
C GLN A 461 13.75 41.94 5.33
N GLY A 462 13.49 42.68 4.25
CA GLY A 462 13.94 42.36 2.90
C GLY A 462 13.05 41.38 2.13
N VAL A 463 11.96 40.92 2.74
CA VAL A 463 10.94 40.06 2.11
C VAL A 463 9.66 40.88 1.90
N THR A 464 8.91 40.55 0.85
CA THR A 464 7.55 41.07 0.63
C THR A 464 6.69 39.93 0.12
N LEU A 465 5.63 39.61 0.85
CA LEU A 465 4.67 38.56 0.51
C LEU A 465 3.31 39.21 0.20
N TYR A 466 2.45 38.52 -0.55
CA TYR A 466 1.21 39.08 -1.13
C TYR A 466 -0.01 38.29 -0.63
N ASP A 467 -1.05 38.98 -0.14
CA ASP A 467 -2.31 38.30 0.21
C ASP A 467 -3.08 37.91 -1.05
N TRP A 468 -3.97 36.92 -0.94
CA TRP A 468 -4.82 36.48 -2.07
C TRP A 468 -5.70 37.62 -2.63
N THR A 469 -5.95 38.67 -1.86
CA THR A 469 -6.63 39.88 -2.35
C THR A 469 -5.80 40.67 -3.36
N TYR A 470 -4.47 40.61 -3.30
CA TYR A 470 -3.58 41.28 -4.26
C TYR A 470 -3.71 40.65 -5.66
N GLU A 471 -3.66 39.32 -5.74
CA GLU A 471 -3.71 38.57 -7.00
C GLU A 471 -5.06 38.71 -7.71
N ARG A 472 -6.14 38.95 -6.96
CA ARG A 472 -7.49 39.19 -7.48
C ARG A 472 -7.85 40.67 -7.73
N ASP A 473 -6.89 41.61 -7.62
CA ASP A 473 -7.12 43.08 -7.65
C ASP A 473 -8.25 43.54 -6.70
N LEU A 474 -8.31 42.92 -5.53
CA LEU A 474 -9.27 43.22 -4.47
C LEU A 474 -8.67 44.16 -3.41
N PRO A 475 -9.49 45.03 -2.80
CA PRO A 475 -9.04 45.83 -1.67
C PRO A 475 -8.62 44.91 -0.51
N ALA A 476 -7.59 45.36 0.21
CA ALA A 476 -7.08 44.74 1.43
C ALA A 476 -8.21 44.38 2.40
N SER A 477 -8.10 43.24 3.08
CA SER A 477 -9.12 42.80 4.04
C SER A 477 -9.25 43.72 5.25
N GLY A 478 -8.26 44.58 5.52
CA GLY A 478 -8.33 45.66 6.50
C GLY A 478 -8.13 45.17 7.94
N GLU A 479 -8.61 45.94 8.91
CA GLU A 479 -8.61 45.53 10.31
C GLU A 479 -9.54 44.32 10.51
N LEU A 480 -9.01 43.29 11.16
CA LEU A 480 -9.69 42.04 11.52
C LEU A 480 -9.32 41.69 12.97
N THR A 481 -10.08 40.78 13.59
CA THR A 481 -9.67 39.96 14.75
C THR A 481 -8.99 38.66 14.33
N LEU A 482 -8.38 37.89 15.25
CA LEU A 482 -7.78 36.57 14.94
C LEU A 482 -8.81 35.60 14.34
N GLN A 483 -10.02 35.54 14.91
CA GLN A 483 -11.10 34.71 14.35
C GLN A 483 -11.52 35.17 12.94
N GLU A 484 -11.59 36.48 12.71
CA GLU A 484 -11.86 37.03 11.37
C GLU A 484 -10.70 36.83 10.38
N GLY A 485 -9.45 36.76 10.87
CA GLY A 485 -8.27 36.38 10.09
C GLY A 485 -8.41 34.98 9.49
N LEU A 486 -8.90 34.01 10.28
CA LEU A 486 -9.23 32.66 9.80
C LEU A 486 -10.43 32.68 8.84
N MET A 487 -11.53 33.36 9.21
CA MET A 487 -12.73 33.56 8.39
C MET A 487 -12.41 34.06 6.98
N ARG A 488 -11.57 35.09 6.90
CA ARG A 488 -11.19 35.77 5.64
C ARG A 488 -9.97 35.12 4.97
N SER A 489 -9.36 34.13 5.62
CA SER A 489 -8.18 33.39 5.15
C SER A 489 -6.93 34.27 4.88
N CYS A 490 -6.84 35.44 5.49
CA CYS A 490 -5.75 36.42 5.31
C CYS A 490 -4.36 35.77 5.46
N ASN A 491 -3.50 35.82 4.44
CA ASN A 491 -2.10 35.36 4.56
C ASN A 491 -1.27 36.22 5.54
N PRO A 492 -1.23 37.57 5.45
CA PRO A 492 -0.52 38.46 6.38
C PRO A 492 -0.74 38.14 7.86
N TRP A 493 -1.96 37.78 8.24
CA TRP A 493 -2.29 37.45 9.63
C TRP A 493 -1.48 36.26 10.16
N PHE A 494 -1.41 35.19 9.37
CA PHE A 494 -0.75 33.96 9.78
C PHE A 494 0.77 34.04 9.56
N TRP A 495 1.24 34.84 8.61
CA TRP A 495 2.65 35.25 8.52
C TRP A 495 3.09 36.06 9.74
N HIS A 496 2.25 37.00 10.23
CA HIS A 496 2.49 37.73 11.48
C HIS A 496 2.55 36.79 12.70
N ILE A 497 1.66 35.78 12.80
CA ILE A 497 1.76 34.76 13.85
C ILE A 497 3.09 34.00 13.77
N GLY A 498 3.45 33.47 12.58
CA GLY A 498 4.69 32.71 12.38
C GLY A 498 5.97 33.53 12.67
N TYR A 499 5.96 34.82 12.33
CA TYR A 499 7.04 35.75 12.64
C TYR A 499 7.12 36.06 14.15
N THR A 500 5.99 36.41 14.78
CA THR A 500 5.93 36.78 16.20
C THR A 500 6.28 35.60 17.11
N LEU A 501 5.68 34.42 16.89
CA LEU A 501 5.97 33.23 17.68
C LEU A 501 7.45 32.83 17.61
N TRP A 502 8.09 32.96 16.43
CA TRP A 502 9.53 32.72 16.29
C TRP A 502 10.36 33.68 17.14
N ASN A 503 10.05 34.98 17.11
CA ASN A 503 10.80 36.01 17.82
C ASN A 503 10.60 35.96 19.35
N GLU A 504 9.42 35.54 19.82
CA GLU A 504 9.14 35.26 21.24
C GLU A 504 9.73 33.90 21.71
N GLY A 505 10.37 33.14 20.81
CA GLY A 505 11.11 31.91 21.14
C GLY A 505 10.34 30.60 21.00
N TYR A 506 9.09 30.63 20.54
CA TYR A 506 8.25 29.45 20.26
C TYR A 506 8.57 28.82 18.89
N THR A 507 9.85 28.63 18.57
CA THR A 507 10.33 28.33 17.21
C THR A 507 9.85 27.00 16.63
N THR A 508 9.48 26.02 17.46
CA THR A 508 8.97 24.70 17.05
C THR A 508 7.45 24.57 17.17
N ALA A 509 6.78 25.49 17.87
CA ALA A 509 5.44 25.26 18.42
C ALA A 509 4.37 24.95 17.35
N ILE A 510 4.48 25.54 16.16
CA ILE A 510 3.55 25.28 15.05
C ILE A 510 3.66 23.83 14.55
N ALA A 511 4.87 23.28 14.48
CA ALA A 511 5.12 21.90 14.09
C ALA A 511 4.76 20.91 15.22
N ASP A 512 5.05 21.29 16.48
CA ASP A 512 4.70 20.47 17.66
C ASP A 512 3.19 20.29 17.79
N VAL A 513 2.42 21.39 17.64
CA VAL A 513 0.94 21.35 17.62
C VAL A 513 0.44 20.58 16.40
N ALA A 514 1.02 20.75 15.21
CA ALA A 514 0.65 19.97 14.01
C ALA A 514 0.82 18.46 14.19
N SER A 515 1.89 18.02 14.85
CA SER A 515 2.12 16.60 15.18
C SER A 515 1.10 16.08 16.20
N GLY A 516 0.74 16.91 17.19
CA GLY A 516 -0.35 16.64 18.13
C GLY A 516 -1.72 16.55 17.47
N PHE A 517 -1.94 17.29 16.37
CA PHE A 517 -3.17 17.21 15.55
C PHE A 517 -3.27 15.96 14.66
N GLY A 518 -2.20 15.18 14.51
CA GLY A 518 -2.21 13.94 13.72
C GLY A 518 -1.33 13.96 12.47
N LEU A 519 -0.73 15.10 12.12
CA LEU A 519 0.01 15.27 10.87
C LEU A 519 1.44 14.69 10.95
N GLY A 520 1.98 14.28 9.80
CA GLY A 520 3.37 13.79 9.69
C GLY A 520 3.61 12.38 10.25
N LYS A 521 2.55 11.59 10.45
CA LYS A 521 2.60 10.20 10.92
C LYS A 521 1.47 9.37 10.29
N LYS A 522 1.67 8.06 10.17
CA LYS A 522 0.62 7.13 9.73
C LYS A 522 -0.59 7.17 10.68
N THR A 523 -1.78 7.08 10.11
CA THR A 523 -3.06 7.12 10.83
C THR A 523 -3.44 5.77 11.44
N GLY A 524 -2.94 4.66 10.88
CA GLY A 524 -3.17 3.31 11.35
C GLY A 524 -4.38 2.60 10.75
N ILE A 525 -4.85 3.05 9.58
CA ILE A 525 -5.96 2.49 8.80
C ILE A 525 -5.61 1.12 8.17
N GLU A 526 -6.62 0.33 7.82
CA GLU A 526 -6.52 -1.04 7.27
C GLU A 526 -6.11 -1.12 5.79
N ILE A 527 -5.49 -0.08 5.22
CA ILE A 527 -5.04 -0.02 3.82
C ILE A 527 -3.70 0.72 3.70
N GLN A 528 -3.07 0.67 2.53
CA GLN A 528 -1.76 1.30 2.30
C GLN A 528 -1.86 2.83 2.44
N GLU A 529 -1.03 3.42 3.30
CA GLU A 529 -0.94 4.87 3.53
C GLU A 529 0.52 5.36 3.62
N PHE A 530 0.72 6.64 3.32
CA PHE A 530 1.97 7.38 3.57
C PHE A 530 1.78 8.37 4.73
N GLU A 531 2.86 8.61 5.47
CA GLU A 531 2.84 9.44 6.69
C GLU A 531 2.85 10.96 6.43
N GLY A 532 3.02 11.38 5.17
CA GLY A 532 3.25 12.79 4.84
C GLY A 532 4.67 13.22 5.22
N ARG A 533 4.84 14.51 5.49
CA ARG A 533 6.09 15.14 5.91
C ARG A 533 5.78 16.34 6.80
N LEU A 534 6.37 16.37 7.98
CA LEU A 534 6.27 17.47 8.93
C LEU A 534 7.66 17.69 9.54
N GLU A 535 8.27 18.83 9.22
CA GLU A 535 9.62 19.17 9.66
C GLU A 535 9.61 20.36 10.60
N GLN A 536 10.58 20.39 11.52
CA GLN A 536 10.81 21.52 12.40
C GLN A 536 11.48 22.65 11.61
N PRO A 537 10.93 23.88 11.60
CA PRO A 537 11.48 24.98 10.83
C PRO A 537 12.84 25.41 11.39
N THR A 538 13.84 25.55 10.52
CA THR A 538 15.21 25.92 10.89
C THR A 538 15.47 27.43 10.81
N SER A 539 14.53 28.19 10.20
CA SER A 539 14.58 29.64 10.10
C SER A 539 13.21 30.29 10.28
N VAL A 540 13.20 31.59 10.61
CA VAL A 540 11.96 32.40 10.66
C VAL A 540 11.21 32.38 9.33
N SER A 541 11.90 32.28 8.19
CA SER A 541 11.25 32.22 6.88
C SER A 541 10.53 30.89 6.64
N GLU A 542 11.07 29.78 7.16
CA GLU A 542 10.39 28.48 7.16
C GLU A 542 9.18 28.50 8.10
N ASN A 543 9.32 29.05 9.31
CA ASN A 543 8.18 29.12 10.26
C ASN A 543 7.04 30.01 9.75
N VAL A 544 7.36 31.11 9.06
CA VAL A 544 6.38 31.97 8.37
C VAL A 544 5.64 31.20 7.28
N GLN A 545 6.30 30.39 6.45
CA GLN A 545 5.61 29.60 5.41
C GLN A 545 4.86 28.39 5.98
N LEU A 546 5.39 27.74 7.01
CA LEU A 546 4.69 26.68 7.74
C LEU A 546 3.38 27.21 8.36
N ALA A 547 3.38 28.45 8.89
CA ALA A 547 2.21 29.09 9.46
C ALA A 547 1.01 29.24 8.49
N ILE A 548 1.22 29.13 7.17
CA ILE A 548 0.16 29.09 6.14
C ILE A 548 0.01 27.72 5.45
N GLY A 549 0.62 26.66 5.98
CA GLY A 549 0.54 25.30 5.43
C GLY A 549 1.40 25.05 4.19
N GLN A 550 2.49 25.82 4.03
CA GLN A 550 3.46 25.70 2.94
C GLN A 550 4.86 25.34 3.46
N GLY A 551 5.87 25.33 2.58
CA GLY A 551 7.22 24.87 2.89
C GLY A 551 7.37 23.37 2.62
N THR A 552 7.94 22.62 3.56
CA THR A 552 8.12 21.16 3.43
C THR A 552 6.98 20.32 4.01
N LEU A 553 5.91 20.96 4.49
CA LEU A 553 4.69 20.30 4.95
C LEU A 553 4.02 19.52 3.80
N GLN A 554 3.78 18.23 4.02
CA GLN A 554 2.97 17.38 3.15
C GLN A 554 2.05 16.51 4.00
N VAL A 555 0.76 16.42 3.65
CA VAL A 555 -0.25 15.65 4.41
C VAL A 555 -1.19 14.91 3.47
N SER A 556 -1.80 13.83 3.95
CA SER A 556 -2.85 13.11 3.21
C SER A 556 -4.26 13.63 3.53
N PRO A 557 -5.21 13.57 2.57
CA PRO A 557 -6.62 13.89 2.83
C PRO A 557 -7.22 13.13 4.02
N LEU A 558 -6.78 11.89 4.26
CA LEU A 558 -7.18 11.13 5.45
C LEU A 558 -6.72 11.80 6.76
N GLN A 559 -5.45 12.22 6.86
CA GLN A 559 -4.95 12.97 8.04
C GLN A 559 -5.75 14.27 8.26
N VAL A 560 -6.12 14.95 7.17
CA VAL A 560 -6.92 16.18 7.21
C VAL A 560 -8.34 15.90 7.72
N ALA A 561 -8.98 14.82 7.28
CA ALA A 561 -10.28 14.41 7.80
C ALA A 561 -10.22 14.07 9.30
N SER A 562 -9.21 13.30 9.73
CA SER A 562 -9.03 12.91 11.14
C SER A 562 -8.85 14.11 12.08
N PHE A 563 -8.01 15.10 11.72
CA PHE A 563 -7.83 16.26 12.61
C PHE A 563 -9.06 17.18 12.62
N VAL A 564 -9.77 17.29 11.49
CA VAL A 564 -10.99 18.12 11.41
C VAL A 564 -12.17 17.45 12.14
N ALA A 565 -12.23 16.11 12.17
CA ALA A 565 -13.09 15.35 13.07
C ALA A 565 -12.78 15.70 14.53
N ALA A 566 -11.49 15.63 14.92
CA ALA A 566 -11.04 15.97 16.27
C ALA A 566 -11.36 17.42 16.67
N VAL A 567 -11.24 18.38 15.75
CA VAL A 567 -11.64 19.78 16.01
C VAL A 567 -13.15 19.89 16.24
N GLY A 568 -13.96 19.12 15.52
CA GLY A 568 -15.43 19.12 15.64
C GLY A 568 -15.99 18.37 16.85
N ASN A 569 -15.32 17.31 17.33
CA ASN A 569 -15.81 16.44 18.41
C ASN A 569 -15.37 16.83 19.83
N GLY A 570 -14.72 17.99 20.01
CA GLY A 570 -14.20 18.45 21.30
C GLY A 570 -12.76 18.02 21.60
N GLY A 571 -11.99 17.66 20.58
CA GLY A 571 -10.54 17.48 20.68
C GLY A 571 -10.06 16.02 20.69
N THR A 572 -10.86 15.06 20.24
CA THR A 572 -10.53 13.62 20.26
C THR A 572 -10.09 13.11 18.89
N LEU A 573 -8.85 12.64 18.79
CA LEU A 573 -8.32 12.03 17.57
C LEU A 573 -8.57 10.52 17.61
N TYR A 574 -9.58 10.07 16.85
CA TYR A 574 -9.87 8.66 16.64
C TYR A 574 -8.98 8.04 15.55
N ARG A 575 -8.75 6.72 15.62
CA ARG A 575 -8.21 5.97 14.48
C ARG A 575 -9.22 5.94 13.34
N PRO A 576 -8.86 6.31 12.11
CA PRO A 576 -9.71 6.04 10.96
C PRO A 576 -9.75 4.54 10.67
N SER A 577 -10.96 4.00 10.45
CA SER A 577 -11.14 2.61 10.03
C SER A 577 -12.06 2.51 8.81
N VAL A 578 -11.76 1.56 7.92
CA VAL A 578 -12.62 1.12 6.81
C VAL A 578 -13.30 -0.23 7.08
N VAL A 579 -13.10 -0.84 8.25
CA VAL A 579 -13.64 -2.18 8.60
C VAL A 579 -14.67 -2.07 9.71
N ASP A 580 -15.92 -2.45 9.43
CA ASP A 580 -17.00 -2.51 10.42
C ASP A 580 -16.96 -3.81 11.22
N LYS A 581 -16.78 -4.96 10.56
CA LYS A 581 -16.70 -6.28 11.21
C LYS A 581 -16.10 -7.35 10.30
N ILE A 582 -15.57 -8.41 10.90
CA ILE A 582 -15.05 -9.59 10.21
C ILE A 582 -15.81 -10.81 10.74
N VAL A 583 -16.48 -11.55 9.86
CA VAL A 583 -17.47 -12.58 10.22
C VAL A 583 -17.15 -13.91 9.53
N PRO A 584 -17.09 -15.05 10.24
CA PRO A 584 -16.86 -16.36 9.62
C PRO A 584 -17.88 -16.71 8.52
N VAL A 585 -17.41 -17.18 7.36
CA VAL A 585 -18.29 -17.59 6.24
C VAL A 585 -19.18 -18.80 6.62
N SER A 586 -18.79 -19.57 7.64
CA SER A 586 -19.61 -20.62 8.26
C SER A 586 -20.83 -20.09 9.03
N GLY A 587 -20.92 -18.78 9.26
CA GLY A 587 -21.75 -18.19 10.31
C GLY A 587 -21.13 -18.33 11.70
N GLY A 588 -21.55 -17.45 12.61
CA GLY A 588 -21.02 -17.32 13.97
C GLY A 588 -21.10 -15.87 14.44
N ASP A 589 -20.58 -15.60 15.63
CA ASP A 589 -20.29 -14.24 16.08
C ASP A 589 -19.09 -13.65 15.30
N PRO A 590 -18.97 -12.32 15.16
CA PRO A 590 -17.81 -11.71 14.50
C PRO A 590 -16.49 -12.02 15.24
N VAL A 591 -15.42 -12.27 14.48
CA VAL A 591 -14.05 -12.39 15.03
C VAL A 591 -13.38 -11.03 15.25
N TYR A 592 -13.91 -10.00 14.59
CA TYR A 592 -13.65 -8.59 14.84
C TYR A 592 -14.95 -7.79 14.67
N GLN A 593 -15.15 -6.79 15.52
CA GLN A 593 -16.22 -5.79 15.43
C GLN A 593 -15.59 -4.44 15.74
N PHE A 594 -15.94 -3.42 14.96
CA PHE A 594 -15.48 -2.05 15.15
C PHE A 594 -15.94 -1.47 16.48
N GLU A 595 -15.00 -0.84 17.20
CA GLU A 595 -15.21 0.00 18.37
C GLU A 595 -14.29 1.23 18.22
N PRO A 596 -14.71 2.47 18.57
CA PRO A 596 -13.89 3.67 18.40
C PRO A 596 -12.57 3.65 19.20
N ASP A 597 -11.44 3.72 18.51
CA ASP A 597 -10.10 3.76 19.12
C ASP A 597 -9.62 5.21 19.32
N GLU A 598 -9.61 5.69 20.57
CA GLU A 598 -9.10 7.01 20.94
C GLU A 598 -7.55 7.02 20.98
N ILE A 599 -6.91 7.49 19.90
CA ILE A 599 -5.44 7.57 19.81
C ILE A 599 -4.88 8.64 20.76
N SER A 600 -5.46 9.84 20.74
CA SER A 600 -4.98 11.00 21.52
C SER A 600 -6.02 12.10 21.64
N LYS A 601 -5.77 13.09 22.51
CA LYS A 601 -6.46 14.39 22.46
C LYS A 601 -5.58 15.44 21.75
N LEU A 602 -6.21 16.42 21.12
CA LEU A 602 -5.53 17.60 20.56
C LEU A 602 -4.84 18.40 21.68
N PRO A 603 -3.66 19.01 21.43
CA PRO A 603 -2.98 19.87 22.39
C PRO A 603 -3.63 21.27 22.41
N VAL A 604 -4.92 21.35 22.74
CA VAL A 604 -5.72 22.58 22.77
C VAL A 604 -6.71 22.55 23.93
N THR A 605 -6.86 23.68 24.63
CA THR A 605 -7.89 23.86 25.68
C THR A 605 -9.31 23.98 25.09
N GLU A 606 -10.33 23.63 25.88
CA GLU A 606 -11.74 23.70 25.47
C GLU A 606 -12.16 25.13 25.05
N GLU A 607 -11.66 26.15 25.75
CA GLU A 607 -11.91 27.58 25.45
C GLU A 607 -11.31 28.00 24.10
N ASN A 608 -10.05 27.67 23.86
CA ASN A 608 -9.40 27.99 22.58
C ASN A 608 -9.96 27.14 21.43
N LEU A 609 -10.35 25.89 21.68
CA LEU A 609 -11.02 25.06 20.70
C LEU A 609 -12.37 25.66 20.30
N ALA A 610 -13.20 26.12 21.24
CA ALA A 610 -14.45 26.81 20.93
C ALA A 610 -14.22 28.09 20.09
N ALA A 611 -13.15 28.85 20.36
CA ALA A 611 -12.79 30.02 19.55
C ALA A 611 -12.41 29.64 18.10
N ILE A 612 -11.74 28.51 17.88
CA ILE A 612 -11.41 27.96 16.55
C ILE A 612 -12.69 27.48 15.84
N GLN A 613 -13.56 26.75 16.54
CA GLN A 613 -14.82 26.25 16.00
C GLN A 613 -15.72 27.39 15.49
N GLU A 614 -15.89 28.45 16.29
CA GLU A 614 -16.66 29.64 15.87
C GLU A 614 -16.02 30.36 14.67
N ALA A 615 -14.68 30.45 14.62
CA ALA A 615 -13.98 31.01 13.47
C ALA A 615 -14.21 30.17 12.18
N MET A 616 -14.27 28.84 12.30
CA MET A 616 -14.63 27.93 11.20
C MET A 616 -16.12 28.00 10.82
N VAL A 617 -17.02 28.39 11.73
CA VAL A 617 -18.42 28.72 11.39
C VAL A 617 -18.49 30.05 10.63
N MET A 618 -17.70 31.05 11.03
CA MET A 618 -17.64 32.34 10.34
C MET A 618 -17.14 32.24 8.89
N VAL A 619 -16.21 31.33 8.56
CA VAL A 619 -15.82 31.02 7.16
C VAL A 619 -17.03 30.70 6.26
N VAL A 620 -18.07 30.09 6.84
CA VAL A 620 -19.24 29.52 6.15
C VAL A 620 -20.48 30.43 6.22
N ARG A 621 -20.61 31.24 7.28
CA ARG A 621 -21.83 32.00 7.59
C ARG A 621 -21.67 33.52 7.60
N ASN A 622 -20.46 34.06 7.75
CA ASN A 622 -20.23 35.50 7.69
C ASN A 622 -20.24 35.99 6.23
N PRO A 623 -20.88 37.12 5.87
CA PRO A 623 -20.83 37.68 4.51
C PRO A 623 -19.42 37.94 3.94
N ARG A 624 -18.38 37.96 4.79
CA ARG A 624 -16.96 38.08 4.40
C ARG A 624 -16.20 36.74 4.40
N GLY A 625 -16.80 35.64 4.86
CA GLY A 625 -16.22 34.30 4.90
C GLY A 625 -15.95 33.73 3.50
N THR A 626 -14.87 32.95 3.36
CA THR A 626 -14.43 32.45 2.04
C THR A 626 -15.28 31.32 1.45
N ALA A 627 -16.14 30.66 2.25
CA ALA A 627 -17.01 29.58 1.79
C ALA A 627 -18.49 29.98 1.66
N THR A 628 -18.84 31.19 2.13
CA THR A 628 -20.23 31.65 2.31
C THR A 628 -21.05 31.60 1.02
N ASN A 629 -20.45 31.94 -0.13
CA ASN A 629 -21.14 31.91 -1.43
C ASN A 629 -21.64 30.49 -1.81
N GLN A 630 -20.91 29.44 -1.40
CA GLN A 630 -21.24 28.05 -1.74
C GLN A 630 -22.05 27.34 -0.65
N LEU A 631 -21.83 27.67 0.62
CA LEU A 631 -22.33 26.89 1.76
C LEU A 631 -23.41 27.59 2.61
N SER A 632 -23.62 28.89 2.47
CA SER A 632 -24.62 29.62 3.29
C SER A 632 -26.07 29.21 3.05
N SER A 633 -26.39 28.64 1.88
CA SER A 633 -27.70 28.11 1.53
C SER A 633 -27.99 26.73 2.12
N VAL A 634 -26.98 26.04 2.66
CA VAL A 634 -27.15 24.69 3.24
C VAL A 634 -27.81 24.80 4.62
N SER A 635 -28.84 23.98 4.85
CA SER A 635 -29.60 23.91 6.11
C SER A 635 -28.83 23.21 7.25
N VAL A 636 -27.96 22.26 6.91
CA VAL A 636 -27.06 21.57 7.84
C VAL A 636 -26.11 22.56 8.52
N ARG A 637 -25.86 22.37 9.82
CA ARG A 637 -24.85 23.12 10.58
C ARG A 637 -23.46 22.65 10.15
N ILE A 638 -22.67 23.56 9.59
CA ILE A 638 -21.35 23.30 8.98
C ILE A 638 -20.34 24.30 9.54
N ALA A 639 -19.16 23.80 9.90
CA ALA A 639 -17.96 24.59 10.11
C ALA A 639 -16.87 24.07 9.16
N GLY A 640 -15.99 24.94 8.65
CA GLY A 640 -14.96 24.50 7.73
C GLY A 640 -13.95 25.57 7.36
N LYS A 641 -13.01 25.21 6.48
CA LYS A 641 -11.95 26.08 6.00
C LYS A 641 -11.63 25.79 4.54
N THR A 642 -11.59 26.84 3.72
CA THR A 642 -11.05 26.77 2.36
C THR A 642 -9.52 26.73 2.40
N GLY A 643 -8.92 25.97 1.49
CA GLY A 643 -7.49 26.00 1.22
C GLY A 643 -7.22 26.26 -0.26
N THR A 644 -6.16 27.01 -0.49
CA THR A 644 -5.46 27.09 -1.75
C THR A 644 -4.00 26.81 -1.37
N ALA A 645 -3.36 25.90 -2.08
CA ALA A 645 -1.96 25.52 -1.85
C ALA A 645 -1.20 25.61 -3.17
N GLU A 646 -0.19 26.47 -3.25
CA GLU A 646 0.60 26.72 -4.46
C GLU A 646 1.28 25.44 -4.94
N ASN A 647 1.19 25.17 -6.24
CA ASN A 647 1.96 24.13 -6.92
C ASN A 647 3.00 24.81 -7.82
N PRO A 648 4.32 24.53 -7.68
CA PRO A 648 5.34 25.03 -8.60
C PRO A 648 5.16 24.62 -10.08
N ILE A 649 4.31 23.64 -10.38
CA ILE A 649 4.06 23.11 -11.73
C ILE A 649 2.55 23.13 -12.03
N GLY A 650 1.99 24.33 -12.22
CA GLY A 650 0.63 24.54 -12.71
C GLY A 650 -0.21 25.44 -11.80
N ASN A 651 -1.52 25.21 -11.80
CA ASN A 651 -2.45 25.85 -10.87
C ASN A 651 -2.25 25.29 -9.45
N SER A 652 -2.65 26.07 -8.45
CA SER A 652 -2.77 25.61 -7.05
C SER A 652 -3.67 24.39 -6.87
N HIS A 653 -3.43 23.62 -5.82
CA HIS A 653 -4.36 22.59 -5.33
C HIS A 653 -5.52 23.27 -4.57
N ALA A 654 -6.75 22.90 -4.94
CA ALA A 654 -7.96 23.41 -4.32
C ALA A 654 -8.38 22.49 -3.16
N TRP A 655 -8.39 23.02 -1.94
CA TRP A 655 -8.69 22.28 -0.72
C TRP A 655 -9.99 22.77 -0.06
N PHE A 656 -10.78 21.85 0.49
CA PHE A 656 -11.76 22.18 1.52
C PHE A 656 -11.74 21.12 2.61
N ALA A 657 -11.75 21.56 3.87
CA ALA A 657 -11.95 20.65 4.99
C ALA A 657 -12.93 21.24 6.00
N GLY A 658 -13.83 20.42 6.53
CA GLY A 658 -14.84 20.87 7.50
C GLY A 658 -15.59 19.71 8.14
N TYR A 659 -16.49 20.03 9.06
CA TYR A 659 -17.36 19.07 9.72
C TYR A 659 -18.78 19.60 9.87
N THR A 660 -19.73 18.69 10.03
CA THR A 660 -21.11 19.01 10.41
C THR A 660 -21.28 18.95 11.93
N PHE A 661 -22.24 19.72 12.44
CA PHE A 661 -22.59 19.72 13.86
C PHE A 661 -24.09 19.81 14.08
N ASN A 662 -24.85 18.96 13.38
CA ASN A 662 -26.30 18.85 13.53
C ASN A 662 -26.72 18.25 14.88
N ASN A 663 -25.96 17.28 15.41
CA ASN A 663 -26.28 16.48 16.59
C ASN A 663 -27.60 15.69 16.46
N ASP A 664 -27.84 15.03 15.31
CA ASP A 664 -28.97 14.11 15.14
C ASP A 664 -28.60 12.70 15.69
N PRO A 665 -29.31 12.17 16.70
CA PRO A 665 -28.99 10.86 17.29
C PRO A 665 -29.24 9.67 16.34
N ASN A 666 -29.88 9.89 15.18
CA ASN A 666 -30.13 8.86 14.17
C ASN A 666 -29.20 8.99 12.96
N LYS A 667 -28.33 10.02 12.93
CA LYS A 667 -27.47 10.32 11.79
C LYS A 667 -26.20 11.03 12.23
N PRO A 668 -25.07 10.30 12.35
CA PRO A 668 -23.79 10.84 12.79
C PRO A 668 -23.41 12.14 12.06
N ASP A 669 -22.77 13.04 12.79
CA ASP A 669 -22.11 14.16 12.14
C ASP A 669 -20.83 13.70 11.45
N ILE A 670 -20.54 14.29 10.29
CA ILE A 670 -19.41 13.90 9.44
C ILE A 670 -18.33 14.96 9.41
N ALA A 671 -17.08 14.54 9.40
CA ALA A 671 -15.92 15.32 8.96
C ALA A 671 -15.58 14.96 7.51
N VAL A 672 -15.15 15.94 6.73
CA VAL A 672 -14.84 15.77 5.31
C VAL A 672 -13.58 16.55 4.96
N ALA A 673 -12.69 15.91 4.20
CA ALA A 673 -11.54 16.54 3.57
C ALA A 673 -11.56 16.28 2.06
N ILE A 674 -11.32 17.34 1.27
CA ILE A 674 -11.40 17.33 -0.18
C ILE A 674 -10.19 18.06 -0.76
N ILE A 675 -9.48 17.39 -1.67
CA ILE A 675 -8.46 18.01 -2.52
C ILE A 675 -8.82 17.78 -4.00
N LEU A 676 -8.64 18.82 -4.81
CA LEU A 676 -8.57 18.73 -6.27
C LEU A 676 -7.18 19.25 -6.69
N GLU A 677 -6.42 18.40 -7.39
CA GLU A 677 -5.08 18.76 -7.86
C GLU A 677 -5.19 19.73 -9.03
N ASN A 678 -4.41 20.82 -9.00
CA ASN A 678 -4.30 21.79 -10.10
C ASN A 678 -5.63 22.45 -10.52
N ALA A 679 -6.62 22.48 -9.63
CA ALA A 679 -7.94 23.05 -9.87
C ALA A 679 -8.07 24.53 -9.47
N GLY A 680 -7.03 25.15 -8.90
CA GLY A 680 -7.07 26.54 -8.44
C GLY A 680 -7.54 26.66 -7.00
N GLU A 681 -8.70 27.29 -6.76
CA GLU A 681 -9.13 27.67 -5.41
C GLU A 681 -10.15 26.72 -4.75
N GLY A 682 -9.92 26.43 -3.47
CA GLY A 682 -10.86 25.68 -2.64
C GLY A 682 -12.20 26.36 -2.36
N SER A 683 -12.28 27.69 -2.52
CA SER A 683 -13.50 28.50 -2.44
C SER A 683 -14.47 28.22 -3.60
N GLU A 684 -13.93 27.95 -4.78
CA GLU A 684 -14.65 27.85 -6.05
C GLU A 684 -14.83 26.40 -6.50
N MET A 685 -13.87 25.51 -6.21
CA MET A 685 -13.88 24.12 -6.70
C MET A 685 -14.13 23.06 -5.62
N ALA A 686 -13.49 23.15 -4.45
CA ALA A 686 -13.62 22.14 -3.40
C ALA A 686 -14.84 22.38 -2.47
N ALA A 687 -15.23 23.63 -2.21
CA ALA A 687 -16.41 23.97 -1.41
C ALA A 687 -17.74 23.47 -2.03
N PRO A 688 -17.96 23.52 -3.37
CA PRO A 688 -19.09 22.84 -4.01
C PRO A 688 -19.10 21.33 -3.82
N LEU A 689 -17.94 20.65 -3.81
CA LEU A 689 -17.90 19.21 -3.52
C LEU A 689 -18.29 18.94 -2.06
N PHE A 690 -17.83 19.76 -1.11
CA PHE A 690 -18.27 19.66 0.29
C PHE A 690 -19.78 19.88 0.41
N ARG A 691 -20.35 20.85 -0.33
CA ARG A 691 -21.80 21.07 -0.45
C ARG A 691 -22.52 19.80 -0.89
N ARG A 692 -21.99 19.11 -1.92
CA ARG A 692 -22.56 17.86 -2.45
C ARG A 692 -22.41 16.69 -1.48
N VAL A 693 -21.26 16.52 -0.83
CA VAL A 693 -21.06 15.50 0.23
C VAL A 693 -22.10 15.64 1.33
N VAL A 694 -22.26 16.84 1.90
CA VAL A 694 -23.22 17.10 2.98
C VAL A 694 -24.67 16.91 2.50
N GLN A 695 -25.00 17.34 1.28
CA GLN A 695 -26.35 17.19 0.73
C GLN A 695 -26.69 15.72 0.43
N LEU A 696 -25.81 14.98 -0.26
CA LEU A 696 -25.99 13.54 -0.51
C LEU A 696 -26.10 12.77 0.80
N TYR A 697 -25.15 12.94 1.71
CA TYR A 697 -25.18 12.24 2.99
C TYR A 697 -26.46 12.53 3.75
N PHE A 698 -26.78 13.80 4.07
CA PHE A 698 -27.96 14.09 4.89
C PHE A 698 -29.30 13.77 4.18
N SER A 699 -29.39 13.84 2.85
CA SER A 699 -30.60 13.48 2.08
C SER A 699 -30.78 11.99 1.78
N ASN A 700 -29.90 11.10 2.25
CA ASN A 700 -29.90 9.67 1.87
C ASN A 700 -29.71 9.48 0.35
N ASN A 701 -28.80 10.24 -0.24
CA ASN A 701 -28.47 10.28 -1.67
C ASN A 701 -29.58 10.81 -2.60
N GLU A 702 -30.71 11.34 -2.08
CA GLU A 702 -31.80 11.91 -2.91
C GLU A 702 -31.45 13.27 -3.55
N ASN A 703 -30.56 14.06 -2.95
CA ASN A 703 -30.25 15.42 -3.38
C ASN A 703 -28.73 15.66 -3.53
N PRO A 704 -28.21 15.87 -4.76
CA PRO A 704 -26.79 16.18 -5.00
C PRO A 704 -26.39 17.63 -4.64
N GLY A 705 -27.32 18.44 -4.10
CA GLY A 705 -27.00 19.79 -3.62
C GLY A 705 -26.82 20.83 -4.72
N GLY A 706 -27.45 20.64 -5.88
CA GLY A 706 -27.29 21.51 -7.04
C GLY A 706 -26.00 21.27 -7.83
N THR A 707 -25.89 21.91 -8.99
CA THR A 707 -24.86 21.72 -10.00
C THR A 707 -23.44 22.10 -9.56
N MET A 708 -22.43 21.44 -10.14
CA MET A 708 -21.01 21.73 -9.98
C MET A 708 -20.53 22.77 -11.02
N PRO A 709 -19.44 23.51 -10.76
CA PRO A 709 -18.91 24.49 -11.72
C PRO A 709 -18.61 23.93 -13.12
N TRP A 710 -18.12 22.68 -13.19
CA TRP A 710 -17.84 21.98 -14.47
C TRP A 710 -19.09 21.40 -15.13
N GLU A 711 -20.10 21.00 -14.34
CA GLU A 711 -21.41 20.57 -14.86
C GLU A 711 -22.18 21.74 -15.53
N GLU A 712 -21.97 22.99 -15.09
CA GLU A 712 -22.62 24.18 -15.66
C GLU A 712 -21.88 24.79 -16.87
N SER A 713 -20.64 24.39 -17.15
CA SER A 713 -19.81 24.99 -18.21
C SER A 713 -18.90 23.98 -18.91
N PRO A 714 -19.47 22.97 -19.60
CA PRO A 714 -18.71 22.15 -20.54
C PRO A 714 -18.12 23.03 -21.65
N TYR A 715 -16.82 22.86 -21.91
CA TYR A 715 -16.02 23.60 -22.90
C TYR A 715 -15.81 25.10 -22.65
N VAL A 716 -15.05 25.43 -21.61
CA VAL A 716 -14.09 26.55 -21.69
C VAL A 716 -12.67 25.99 -21.61
N THR A 717 -12.12 25.58 -22.76
CA THR A 717 -10.68 25.37 -22.88
C THR A 717 -9.96 26.67 -22.53
N ALA A 718 -8.91 26.61 -21.72
CA ALA A 718 -8.10 27.76 -21.39
C ALA A 718 -7.65 28.48 -22.67
N THR A 719 -8.01 29.75 -22.83
CA THR A 719 -7.50 30.58 -23.91
C THR A 719 -5.98 30.67 -23.75
N GLU A 720 -5.22 30.20 -24.75
CA GLU A 720 -3.77 30.25 -24.71
C GLU A 720 -3.30 31.67 -24.38
N THR A 721 -2.47 31.80 -23.34
CA THR A 721 -1.83 33.08 -23.00
C THR A 721 -1.09 33.59 -24.24
N PRO A 722 -1.48 34.75 -24.81
CA PRO A 722 -0.87 35.20 -26.06
C PRO A 722 0.64 35.35 -25.90
N GLU A 723 1.42 34.75 -26.81
CA GLU A 723 2.87 34.93 -26.81
C GLU A 723 3.19 36.43 -26.86
N PRO A 724 4.07 36.94 -25.98
CA PRO A 724 4.39 38.36 -25.97
C PRO A 724 5.11 38.73 -27.27
N THR A 725 4.48 39.59 -28.07
CA THR A 725 5.05 40.11 -29.31
C THR A 725 6.44 40.73 -29.03
N PRO A 726 7.51 40.28 -29.70
CA PRO A 726 8.84 40.89 -29.53
C PRO A 726 8.86 42.36 -29.97
N GLU A 727 9.63 43.19 -29.24
CA GLU A 727 9.91 44.60 -29.57
C GLU A 727 10.90 44.75 -30.75
#